data_AF-A2EAC5-F1
#
_entry.id   AF-A2EAC5-F1
#
_cell.length_a   1.000
_cell.length_b   1.000
_cell.length_c   1.000
_cell.angle_alpha   90.00
_cell.angle_beta   90.00
_cell.angle_gamma   90.00
#
_symmetry.space_group_name_H-M   'P 1'
#
loop_
_entity.id
_entity.type
_entity.pdbx_description
1 polymer ?
#
loop_
_entity_poly.entity_id
_entity_poly.type
_entity_poly.pdbx_seq_one_letter_code
_entity_poly.pdbx_strand_id
1 'polypeptide(L)'
;MKLLIKAHNSIKIPNYLRYQKISDTHFIVYLDEINTSIIDFLQNDKIQKIEIIKNFSPLNRWSAGYLQDGNSNSIYYNDYMMNYRKLQKNNLTGQNQVITLVDTGIDMESPYFKDENNDPPFNTTNFNHRKVIRYEILADNKDRNGGHGTHVAGIISGDAESLPYSLYNGIAPKSKLYFIDIGKKQFLDDADVDYDINDVVKRMKELNSHIFSYSWGFPIDFSDIRSTYDYIAEKNPEILFVFAGGNSGNKFSIYQPSGSKNVVSVAGCSHPSSGNIENLMMRDIYILKNDKKRVNVTQTYWSPDFYSKFRFNNQSFFRNQSFSTKMNPKTFFFMEYDNTTCQKIKNFNENQSLAIFIKSDKKIECPSSKIPIFLTKEKLKGNFNCSIIYEPKTSEISYSEFSSKGPNDVGILKPDLVAPSSYIISAKANSKEIVGARTGTSMAAPFIAGSAALIRQYLEEGYYLKTKSQTGIKIKPTACLLKCFLIHSCIPIVEHEKTPDFSIGFGVPKLDDLLFINETHGGYRFIDNITIDANSHYISSIKIISPKKRNIKATLVYNDPALDEESQIPLAADLDLVLESPSKKFYFGNGKEETHSTVESITIPANETEEGFYKIHIFSNNMLFVNSVRAAIIFSGEFNHFNDEKFLVFTKFPSQNRCKYPSTGVLCQINSTVIRSNQNVSLNVSASNWKYLSLKLPKFNNSIILNIEKSEESDQVLALELSFKKPFKYGGQRLNYFHVTNQTTEINVKRSSLKNFSIDNPLFIGFYLIGYGNCQINASIQVLGIEKELIHPSYIIVPIIIIIVLVFIIRTRSMNISVEQKNDLEPLITADTMSEEIST
;
A
#
# COMPACT_ATOMS: atom_id res chain seq x y z
N MET A 1 17.31 -0.40 -27.76
CA MET A 1 16.99 -1.34 -26.65
C MET A 1 17.04 -0.58 -25.34
N LYS A 2 16.23 -0.91 -24.33
CA LYS A 2 16.34 -0.33 -22.99
C LYS A 2 16.74 -1.43 -22.02
N LEU A 3 17.59 -1.15 -21.04
CA LEU A 3 18.02 -2.08 -20.00
C LEU A 3 17.72 -1.50 -18.63
N LEU A 4 17.06 -2.25 -17.76
CA LEU A 4 17.00 -1.97 -16.32
C LEU A 4 18.25 -2.59 -15.71
N ILE A 5 19.12 -1.76 -15.17
CA ILE A 5 20.37 -2.16 -14.55
C ILE A 5 20.23 -1.93 -13.06
N LYS A 6 20.34 -3.01 -12.28
CA LYS A 6 20.61 -2.93 -10.84
C LYS A 6 22.11 -3.02 -10.64
N ALA A 7 22.68 -2.05 -9.95
CA ALA A 7 24.10 -1.94 -9.71
C ALA A 7 24.38 -1.42 -8.30
N HIS A 8 25.61 -1.61 -7.83
CA HIS A 8 26.08 -1.09 -6.55
C HIS A 8 26.05 0.45 -6.53
N ASN A 9 25.77 1.09 -5.38
CA ASN A 9 25.67 2.56 -5.24
C ASN A 9 26.90 3.34 -5.72
N SER A 10 28.06 2.68 -5.84
CA SER A 10 29.31 3.27 -6.31
C SER A 10 29.55 3.10 -7.82
N ILE A 11 28.57 2.59 -8.58
CA ILE A 11 28.63 2.53 -10.04
C ILE A 11 28.57 3.96 -10.61
N LYS A 12 29.41 4.26 -11.59
CA LYS A 12 29.28 5.47 -12.40
C LYS A 12 28.86 5.05 -13.80
N ILE A 13 27.69 5.48 -14.24
CA ILE A 13 27.26 5.24 -15.63
C ILE A 13 28.08 6.16 -16.53
N PRO A 14 28.80 5.63 -17.53
CA PRO A 14 29.59 6.42 -18.46
C PRO A 14 28.77 7.49 -19.17
N ASN A 15 29.33 8.68 -19.34
CA ASN A 15 28.65 9.82 -19.96
C ASN A 15 28.20 9.60 -21.41
N TYR A 16 28.79 8.61 -22.11
CA TYR A 16 28.40 8.24 -23.46
C TYR A 16 27.13 7.38 -23.52
N LEU A 17 26.69 6.82 -22.39
CA LEU A 17 25.44 6.09 -22.28
C LEU A 17 24.33 7.06 -21.90
N ARG A 18 23.26 7.09 -22.70
CA ARG A 18 22.03 7.75 -22.29
C ARG A 18 21.38 6.89 -21.21
N TYR A 19 21.04 7.48 -20.06
CA TYR A 19 20.37 6.76 -18.97
C TYR A 19 19.37 7.64 -18.22
N GLN A 20 18.44 6.99 -17.52
CA GLN A 20 17.55 7.59 -16.53
C GLN A 20 17.85 6.90 -15.20
N LYS A 21 18.18 7.68 -14.18
CA LYS A 21 18.37 7.17 -12.82
C LYS A 21 17.00 6.98 -12.17
N ILE A 22 16.68 5.77 -11.74
CA ILE A 22 15.47 5.48 -10.94
C ILE A 22 15.79 5.62 -9.46
N SER A 23 16.95 5.12 -9.03
CA SER A 23 17.50 5.25 -7.69
C SER A 23 19.03 5.14 -7.73
N ASP A 24 19.71 5.19 -6.58
CA ASP A 24 21.18 5.03 -6.52
C ASP A 24 21.68 3.66 -6.97
N THR A 25 20.80 2.65 -6.95
CA THR A 25 21.10 1.29 -7.40
C THR A 25 20.46 0.93 -8.73
N HIS A 26 19.41 1.64 -9.17
CA HIS A 26 18.63 1.24 -10.35
C HIS A 26 18.65 2.30 -11.45
N PHE A 27 18.99 1.87 -12.66
CA PHE A 27 19.15 2.73 -13.83
C PHE A 27 18.44 2.14 -15.04
N ILE A 28 17.80 2.98 -15.85
CA ILE A 28 17.38 2.63 -17.20
C ILE A 28 18.45 3.11 -18.17
N VAL A 29 19.14 2.22 -18.85
CA VAL A 29 20.12 2.56 -19.90
C VAL A 29 19.48 2.38 -21.27
N TYR A 30 19.62 3.39 -22.13
CA TYR A 30 19.12 3.38 -23.50
C TYR A 30 20.29 3.04 -24.43
N LEU A 31 20.14 1.95 -25.18
CA LEU A 31 21.12 1.47 -26.15
C LEU A 31 20.59 1.66 -27.56
N ASP A 32 21.25 2.50 -28.35
CA ASP A 32 20.91 2.71 -29.75
C ASP A 32 21.60 1.67 -30.66
N GLU A 33 22.84 1.29 -30.34
CA GLU A 33 23.61 0.21 -30.99
C GLU A 33 24.48 -0.54 -29.94
N ILE A 34 24.81 -1.81 -30.17
CA ILE A 34 25.70 -2.58 -29.28
C ILE A 34 27.13 -2.49 -29.83
N ASN A 35 28.06 -1.99 -29.02
CA ASN A 35 29.49 -1.95 -29.32
C ASN A 35 30.32 -2.50 -28.15
N THR A 36 31.62 -2.67 -28.35
CA THR A 36 32.55 -3.24 -27.36
C THR A 36 32.53 -2.47 -26.03
N SER A 37 32.50 -1.14 -26.07
CA SER A 37 32.48 -0.30 -24.86
C SER A 37 31.23 -0.49 -24.01
N ILE A 38 30.08 -0.73 -24.65
CA ILE A 38 28.82 -1.04 -23.96
C ILE A 38 28.89 -2.43 -23.34
N ILE A 39 29.47 -3.42 -24.03
CA ILE A 39 29.65 -4.77 -23.49
C ILE A 39 30.54 -4.73 -22.24
N ASP A 40 31.65 -3.98 -22.31
CA ASP A 40 32.57 -3.80 -21.17
C ASP A 40 31.87 -3.12 -19.97
N PHE A 41 31.02 -2.12 -20.22
CA PHE A 41 30.21 -1.52 -19.17
C PHE A 41 29.21 -2.52 -18.56
N LEU A 42 28.51 -3.29 -19.39
CA LEU A 42 27.51 -4.26 -18.94
C LEU A 42 28.12 -5.45 -18.19
N GLN A 43 29.40 -5.76 -18.43
CA GLN A 43 30.15 -6.80 -17.70
C GLN A 43 30.81 -6.29 -16.43
N ASN A 44 30.63 -5.01 -16.07
CA ASN A 44 31.21 -4.45 -14.85
C ASN A 44 30.73 -5.22 -13.61
N ASP A 45 31.65 -5.67 -12.76
CA ASP A 45 31.38 -6.47 -11.57
C ASP A 45 30.44 -5.79 -10.55
N LYS A 46 30.28 -4.47 -10.64
CA LYS A 46 29.34 -3.70 -9.82
C LYS A 46 27.89 -3.76 -10.33
N ILE A 47 27.66 -4.28 -11.53
CA ILE A 47 26.32 -4.53 -12.06
C ILE A 47 25.84 -5.87 -11.53
N GLN A 48 24.80 -5.82 -10.71
CA GLN A 48 24.24 -6.98 -10.02
C GLN A 48 23.18 -7.71 -10.85
N LYS A 49 22.41 -6.95 -11.65
CA LYS A 49 21.34 -7.50 -12.47
C LYS A 49 21.12 -6.63 -13.72
N ILE A 50 20.93 -7.27 -14.86
CA ILE A 50 20.52 -6.61 -16.10
C ILE A 50 19.23 -7.27 -16.56
N GLU A 51 18.17 -6.48 -16.66
CA GLU A 51 16.93 -6.88 -17.29
C GLU A 51 16.71 -6.07 -18.57
N ILE A 52 16.36 -6.75 -19.66
CA ILE A 52 15.98 -6.06 -20.88
C ILE A 52 14.60 -5.45 -20.66
N ILE A 53 14.53 -4.12 -20.63
CA ILE A 53 13.28 -3.36 -20.69
C ILE A 53 12.76 -3.55 -22.11
N LYS A 54 11.76 -4.43 -22.21
CA LYS A 54 11.09 -4.74 -23.47
C LYS A 54 10.43 -3.47 -24.02
N ASN A 55 10.39 -3.34 -25.34
CA ASN A 55 9.73 -2.20 -26.01
C ASN A 55 8.27 -2.05 -25.55
N PHE A 56 7.78 -0.81 -25.56
CA PHE A 56 6.50 -0.36 -25.02
C PHE A 56 5.33 -1.33 -25.28
N SER A 57 4.85 -1.95 -24.21
CA SER A 57 3.63 -2.75 -24.15
C SER A 57 2.54 -1.97 -23.38
N PRO A 58 1.33 -1.77 -23.93
CA PRO A 58 0.23 -1.01 -23.33
C PRO A 58 -0.65 -1.79 -22.35
N LEU A 59 -0.60 -1.41 -21.06
CA LEU A 59 -1.11 -2.30 -20.00
C LEU A 59 -2.26 -1.82 -19.10
N ASN A 60 -2.64 -0.53 -19.08
CA ASN A 60 -3.73 -0.05 -18.21
C ASN A 60 -5.09 -0.68 -18.54
N ARG A 61 -5.35 -0.92 -19.83
CA ARG A 61 -6.57 -1.61 -20.28
C ARG A 61 -6.75 -3.02 -19.69
N TRP A 62 -5.66 -3.63 -19.24
CA TRP A 62 -5.67 -4.94 -18.58
C TRP A 62 -5.76 -4.77 -17.06
N SER A 63 -4.92 -3.91 -16.48
CA SER A 63 -4.88 -3.66 -15.03
C SER A 63 -6.21 -3.16 -14.46
N ALA A 64 -6.91 -2.26 -15.16
CA ALA A 64 -8.20 -1.72 -14.70
C ALA A 64 -9.30 -2.80 -14.61
N GLY A 65 -9.28 -3.78 -15.52
CA GLY A 65 -10.22 -4.92 -15.46
C GLY A 65 -9.79 -5.95 -14.42
N TYR A 66 -8.48 -6.23 -14.32
CA TYR A 66 -7.94 -7.16 -13.34
C TYR A 66 -8.25 -6.75 -11.89
N LEU A 67 -8.14 -5.46 -11.53
CA LEU A 67 -8.52 -5.00 -10.18
C LEU A 67 -10.03 -5.12 -9.90
N GLN A 68 -10.86 -5.25 -10.95
CA GLN A 68 -12.29 -5.47 -10.79
C GLN A 68 -12.59 -6.94 -10.55
N ASP A 69 -12.08 -7.87 -11.36
CA ASP A 69 -12.50 -9.28 -11.34
C ASP A 69 -11.41 -10.31 -10.98
N GLY A 70 -10.18 -9.84 -10.76
CA GLY A 70 -9.00 -10.67 -10.49
C GLY A 70 -8.58 -11.59 -11.63
N ASN A 71 -9.21 -11.49 -12.81
CA ASN A 71 -8.98 -12.39 -13.93
C ASN A 71 -8.17 -11.71 -15.04
N SER A 72 -7.32 -12.51 -15.68
CA SER A 72 -6.58 -12.10 -16.87
C SER A 72 -7.31 -12.49 -18.16
N ASN A 73 -8.63 -12.65 -18.12
CA ASN A 73 -9.40 -13.06 -19.30
C ASN A 73 -9.60 -11.90 -20.26
N SER A 74 -9.08 -12.05 -21.48
CA SER A 74 -9.24 -11.07 -22.54
C SER A 74 -10.54 -11.29 -23.30
N ILE A 75 -11.30 -10.22 -23.53
CA ILE A 75 -12.48 -10.21 -24.39
C ILE A 75 -12.24 -9.32 -25.60
N TYR A 76 -13.02 -9.51 -26.67
CA TYR A 76 -13.10 -8.56 -27.77
C TYR A 76 -14.24 -7.56 -27.54
N TYR A 77 -13.93 -6.27 -27.61
CA TYR A 77 -14.87 -5.16 -27.55
C TYR A 77 -14.66 -4.29 -28.80
N ASN A 78 -15.66 -4.21 -29.68
CA ASN A 78 -15.59 -3.48 -30.96
C ASN A 78 -14.31 -3.79 -31.76
N ASP A 79 -14.00 -5.09 -31.90
CA ASP A 79 -12.77 -5.58 -32.52
C ASP A 79 -11.48 -5.18 -31.80
N TYR A 80 -11.48 -4.83 -30.51
CA TYR A 80 -10.25 -4.64 -29.73
C TYR A 80 -10.20 -5.57 -28.53
N MET A 81 -9.02 -6.11 -28.22
CA MET A 81 -8.83 -6.90 -27.01
C MET A 81 -8.65 -6.01 -25.77
N MET A 82 -9.32 -6.39 -24.67
CA MET A 82 -9.18 -5.77 -23.35
C MET A 82 -9.59 -6.75 -22.24
N ASN A 83 -9.26 -6.47 -20.98
CA ASN A 83 -9.89 -7.16 -19.86
C ASN A 83 -11.33 -6.68 -19.70
N TYR A 84 -12.22 -7.58 -19.30
CA TYR A 84 -13.60 -7.23 -19.00
C TYR A 84 -13.67 -6.28 -17.79
N ARG A 85 -14.35 -5.14 -17.95
CA ARG A 85 -14.55 -4.16 -16.87
C ARG A 85 -15.96 -4.30 -16.30
N LYS A 86 -16.19 -5.35 -15.49
CA LYS A 86 -17.51 -5.75 -14.98
C LYS A 86 -18.27 -4.60 -14.31
N LEU A 87 -17.60 -3.84 -13.45
CA LEU A 87 -18.21 -2.76 -12.67
C LEU A 87 -18.65 -1.60 -13.59
N GLN A 88 -17.78 -1.21 -14.52
CA GLN A 88 -18.08 -0.12 -15.47
C GLN A 88 -19.25 -0.46 -16.39
N LYS A 89 -19.36 -1.72 -16.85
CA LYS A 89 -20.53 -2.18 -17.63
C LYS A 89 -21.85 -2.14 -16.85
N ASN A 90 -21.77 -2.10 -15.53
CA ASN A 90 -22.90 -2.04 -14.62
C ASN A 90 -23.04 -0.65 -13.95
N ASN A 91 -22.54 0.41 -14.61
CA ASN A 91 -22.66 1.82 -14.21
C ASN A 91 -21.90 2.23 -12.93
N LEU A 92 -21.03 1.37 -12.38
CA LEU A 92 -20.03 1.77 -11.40
C LEU A 92 -18.79 2.29 -12.14
N THR A 93 -18.72 3.60 -12.25
CA THR A 93 -17.74 4.31 -13.10
C THR A 93 -17.07 5.47 -12.36
N GLY A 94 -17.37 5.66 -11.08
CA GLY A 94 -16.93 6.81 -10.29
C GLY A 94 -17.79 8.05 -10.51
N GLN A 95 -18.97 7.89 -11.13
CA GLN A 95 -19.90 8.99 -11.35
C GLN A 95 -20.22 9.71 -10.02
N ASN A 96 -20.31 11.04 -10.08
CA ASN A 96 -20.55 11.92 -8.93
C ASN A 96 -19.46 11.90 -7.83
N GLN A 97 -18.31 11.30 -8.10
CA GLN A 97 -17.16 11.31 -7.20
C GLN A 97 -16.17 12.37 -7.66
N VAL A 98 -15.63 13.12 -6.70
CA VAL A 98 -14.50 14.03 -6.91
C VAL A 98 -13.29 13.45 -6.19
N ILE A 99 -12.15 13.43 -6.87
CA ILE A 99 -10.87 12.94 -6.34
C ILE A 99 -9.87 14.08 -6.41
N THR A 100 -9.19 14.34 -5.31
CA THR A 100 -8.09 15.30 -5.24
C THR A 100 -6.81 14.63 -5.69
N LEU A 101 -6.10 15.25 -6.62
CA LEU A 101 -4.80 14.77 -7.10
C LEU A 101 -3.79 15.92 -7.06
N VAL A 102 -2.63 15.65 -6.44
CA VAL A 102 -1.53 16.61 -6.33
C VAL A 102 -0.33 16.06 -7.11
N ASP A 103 0.03 16.69 -8.23
CA ASP A 103 1.04 16.16 -9.17
C ASP A 103 1.56 17.25 -10.14
N THR A 104 2.37 16.89 -11.13
CA THR A 104 3.16 17.80 -12.00
C THR A 104 2.38 18.58 -13.06
N GLY A 105 1.05 18.57 -13.01
CA GLY A 105 0.19 19.17 -14.03
C GLY A 105 -0.68 18.20 -14.82
N ILE A 106 -1.69 18.72 -15.52
CA ILE A 106 -2.50 17.98 -16.50
C ILE A 106 -2.44 18.68 -17.86
N ASP A 107 -2.22 17.91 -18.92
CA ASP A 107 -2.48 18.33 -20.29
C ASP A 107 -3.99 18.40 -20.53
N MET A 108 -4.54 19.60 -20.36
CA MET A 108 -5.98 19.88 -20.53
C MET A 108 -6.45 19.75 -21.98
N GLU A 109 -5.55 19.70 -22.97
CA GLU A 109 -5.91 19.44 -24.38
C GLU A 109 -5.94 17.95 -24.72
N SER A 110 -5.48 17.09 -23.82
CA SER A 110 -5.58 15.64 -23.97
C SER A 110 -7.04 15.22 -24.14
N PRO A 111 -7.36 14.29 -25.07
CA PRO A 111 -8.74 13.82 -25.26
C PRO A 111 -9.33 13.13 -24.03
N TYR A 112 -8.51 12.78 -23.03
CA TYR A 112 -8.97 12.26 -21.75
C TYR A 112 -9.52 13.34 -20.81
N PHE A 113 -9.13 14.62 -20.99
CA PHE A 113 -9.49 15.74 -20.11
C PHE A 113 -10.17 16.93 -20.80
N LYS A 114 -9.87 17.18 -22.08
CA LYS A 114 -10.38 18.29 -22.89
C LYS A 114 -11.89 18.38 -22.89
N ASP A 115 -12.46 19.51 -22.50
CA ASP A 115 -13.89 19.80 -22.59
C ASP A 115 -14.11 20.86 -23.68
N GLU A 116 -14.97 20.55 -24.67
CA GLU A 116 -15.25 21.47 -25.78
C GLU A 116 -16.23 22.59 -25.37
N ASN A 117 -16.95 22.43 -24.26
CA ASN A 117 -18.01 23.35 -23.83
C ASN A 117 -17.58 24.25 -22.65
N ASN A 118 -16.48 23.91 -21.97
CA ASN A 118 -16.02 24.63 -20.79
C ASN A 118 -14.51 24.79 -20.84
N ASP A 119 -14.02 26.01 -20.63
CA ASP A 119 -12.59 26.24 -20.45
C ASP A 119 -12.07 25.55 -19.18
N PRO A 120 -10.77 25.17 -19.15
CA PRO A 120 -10.13 24.67 -17.94
C PRO A 120 -10.29 25.61 -16.73
N PRO A 121 -10.83 25.14 -15.59
CA PRO A 121 -11.10 25.99 -14.42
C PRO A 121 -9.84 26.23 -13.58
N PHE A 122 -8.93 27.05 -14.11
CA PHE A 122 -7.70 27.45 -13.45
C PHE A 122 -7.98 28.40 -12.28
N ASN A 123 -7.53 28.04 -11.07
CA ASN A 123 -7.72 28.74 -9.78
C ASN A 123 -9.19 29.13 -9.47
N THR A 124 -10.13 28.56 -10.21
CA THR A 124 -11.57 28.79 -10.14
C THR A 124 -12.29 27.44 -10.07
N THR A 125 -13.57 27.44 -9.71
CA THR A 125 -14.35 26.20 -9.63
C THR A 125 -15.42 26.20 -10.71
N ASN A 126 -15.43 25.18 -11.55
CA ASN A 126 -16.48 24.93 -12.54
C ASN A 126 -16.95 23.47 -12.44
N PHE A 127 -18.07 23.25 -11.76
CA PHE A 127 -18.68 21.91 -11.65
C PHE A 127 -19.20 21.37 -12.99
N ASN A 128 -19.40 22.22 -14.01
CA ASN A 128 -19.88 21.81 -15.33
C ASN A 128 -18.76 21.26 -16.21
N HIS A 129 -17.49 21.62 -15.96
CA HIS A 129 -16.38 21.06 -16.70
C HIS A 129 -16.37 19.53 -16.54
N ARG A 130 -16.19 18.81 -17.66
CA ARG A 130 -16.49 17.37 -17.72
C ARG A 130 -15.58 16.54 -16.81
N LYS A 131 -14.30 16.92 -16.68
CA LYS A 131 -13.26 16.16 -15.95
C LYS A 131 -12.68 16.88 -14.75
N VAL A 132 -12.05 18.02 -14.95
CA VAL A 132 -11.40 18.79 -13.89
C VAL A 132 -12.36 19.88 -13.42
N ILE A 133 -12.81 19.85 -12.16
CA ILE A 133 -13.72 20.88 -11.64
C ILE A 133 -12.99 22.09 -11.08
N ARG A 134 -11.71 21.92 -10.76
CA ARG A 134 -10.80 22.96 -10.30
C ARG A 134 -9.36 22.52 -10.52
N TYR A 135 -8.53 23.42 -11.03
CA TYR A 135 -7.10 23.24 -11.22
C TYR A 135 -6.36 24.35 -10.48
N GLU A 136 -5.65 24.02 -9.40
CA GLU A 136 -4.79 24.98 -8.68
C GLU A 136 -3.42 25.03 -9.33
N ILE A 137 -3.04 26.23 -9.78
CA ILE A 137 -1.75 26.50 -10.42
C ILE A 137 -0.79 27.01 -9.35
N LEU A 138 -0.13 26.10 -8.62
CA LEU A 138 0.91 26.52 -7.67
C LEU A 138 2.26 26.70 -8.38
N ALA A 139 2.56 25.84 -9.35
CA ALA A 139 3.74 25.94 -10.19
C ALA A 139 3.45 26.58 -11.55
N ASP A 140 2.77 25.85 -12.44
CA ASP A 140 2.28 26.37 -13.72
C ASP A 140 0.93 25.72 -14.09
N ASN A 141 0.50 25.85 -15.36
CA ASN A 141 -0.79 25.35 -15.84
C ASN A 141 -0.67 24.29 -16.93
N LYS A 142 0.48 23.61 -17.01
CA LYS A 142 0.83 22.67 -18.08
C LYS A 142 1.68 21.54 -17.54
N ASP A 143 1.33 20.33 -17.91
CA ASP A 143 2.26 19.22 -17.73
C ASP A 143 3.40 19.26 -18.78
N ARG A 144 4.50 18.54 -18.53
CA ARG A 144 5.62 18.42 -19.49
C ARG A 144 5.33 17.39 -20.60
N ASN A 145 6.20 17.29 -21.60
CA ASN A 145 6.08 16.23 -22.61
C ASN A 145 6.25 14.84 -21.95
N GLY A 146 5.24 13.99 -22.08
CA GLY A 146 5.17 12.70 -21.40
C GLY A 146 5.01 12.81 -19.88
N GLY A 147 4.47 13.93 -19.41
CA GLY A 147 4.38 14.32 -18.01
C GLY A 147 3.71 13.31 -17.05
N HIS A 148 4.04 13.46 -15.77
CA HIS A 148 3.70 12.49 -14.73
C HIS A 148 2.25 12.66 -14.29
N GLY A 149 1.83 13.89 -13.96
CA GLY A 149 0.49 14.19 -13.49
C GLY A 149 -0.62 13.83 -14.47
N THR A 150 -0.42 14.08 -15.76
CA THR A 150 -1.37 13.67 -16.81
C THR A 150 -1.55 12.16 -16.86
N HIS A 151 -0.45 11.42 -16.69
CA HIS A 151 -0.47 9.96 -16.71
C HIS A 151 -1.22 9.41 -15.50
N VAL A 152 -0.91 9.90 -14.30
CA VAL A 152 -1.57 9.55 -13.04
C VAL A 152 -3.06 9.90 -13.08
N ALA A 153 -3.40 11.13 -13.48
CA ALA A 153 -4.79 11.58 -13.66
C ALA A 153 -5.56 10.66 -14.62
N GLY A 154 -4.89 10.17 -15.67
CA GLY A 154 -5.50 9.29 -16.67
C GLY A 154 -5.81 7.91 -16.11
N ILE A 155 -4.99 7.38 -15.20
CA ILE A 155 -5.23 6.10 -14.52
C ILE A 155 -6.47 6.20 -13.62
N ILE A 156 -6.62 7.32 -12.91
CA ILE A 156 -7.78 7.56 -12.04
C ILE A 156 -9.04 7.74 -12.87
N SER A 157 -9.07 8.81 -13.68
CA SER A 157 -10.31 9.39 -14.20
C SER A 157 -10.32 9.61 -15.71
N GLY A 158 -9.26 9.27 -16.44
CA GLY A 158 -9.18 9.53 -17.88
C GLY A 158 -10.38 8.95 -18.63
N ASP A 159 -11.02 9.77 -19.47
CA ASP A 159 -12.24 9.38 -20.19
C ASP A 159 -12.21 9.91 -21.62
N ALA A 160 -11.60 9.14 -22.51
CA ALA A 160 -11.68 9.38 -23.94
C ALA A 160 -12.92 8.68 -24.52
N GLU A 161 -13.60 9.33 -25.46
CA GLU A 161 -14.79 8.78 -26.12
C GLU A 161 -14.43 7.87 -27.29
N SER A 162 -13.39 8.23 -28.05
CA SER A 162 -13.03 7.55 -29.28
C SER A 162 -12.14 6.32 -29.05
N LEU A 163 -12.46 5.25 -29.78
CA LEU A 163 -11.51 4.14 -29.96
C LEU A 163 -10.32 4.62 -30.81
N PRO A 164 -9.10 4.10 -30.57
CA PRO A 164 -8.76 3.07 -29.58
C PRO A 164 -8.47 3.63 -28.17
N TYR A 165 -8.54 4.94 -27.95
CA TYR A 165 -8.11 5.59 -26.71
C TYR A 165 -9.00 5.26 -25.52
N SER A 166 -10.31 5.07 -25.76
CA SER A 166 -11.27 4.67 -24.73
C SER A 166 -10.96 3.31 -24.07
N LEU A 167 -10.14 2.46 -24.71
CA LEU A 167 -9.64 1.21 -24.12
C LEU A 167 -8.77 1.46 -22.88
N TYR A 168 -8.12 2.62 -22.81
CA TYR A 168 -7.21 3.03 -21.74
C TYR A 168 -7.83 4.05 -20.79
N ASN A 169 -9.16 4.19 -20.80
CA ASN A 169 -9.85 5.00 -19.80
C ASN A 169 -9.49 4.52 -18.40
N GLY A 170 -9.50 5.45 -17.46
CA GLY A 170 -9.17 5.19 -16.05
C GLY A 170 -10.09 4.17 -15.40
N ILE A 171 -9.76 3.81 -14.17
CA ILE A 171 -10.57 2.88 -13.38
C ILE A 171 -11.92 3.49 -12.97
N ALA A 172 -11.96 4.80 -12.73
CA ALA A 172 -13.14 5.59 -12.41
C ALA A 172 -13.38 6.68 -13.48
N PRO A 173 -13.69 6.30 -14.74
CA PRO A 173 -13.69 7.23 -15.86
C PRO A 173 -14.76 8.32 -15.79
N LYS A 174 -15.81 8.17 -14.97
CA LYS A 174 -16.84 9.21 -14.79
C LYS A 174 -16.66 10.03 -13.50
N SER A 175 -15.58 9.79 -12.75
CA SER A 175 -15.18 10.69 -11.66
C SER A 175 -14.62 12.02 -12.19
N LYS A 176 -14.61 13.04 -11.35
CA LYS A 176 -14.01 14.34 -11.63
C LYS A 176 -12.78 14.59 -10.74
N LEU A 177 -11.93 15.51 -11.14
CA LEU A 177 -10.70 15.86 -10.44
C LEU A 177 -10.76 17.26 -9.85
N TYR A 178 -10.33 17.37 -8.59
CA TYR A 178 -9.74 18.59 -8.04
C TYR A 178 -8.22 18.43 -8.16
N PHE A 179 -7.59 19.18 -9.05
CA PHE A 179 -6.17 19.01 -9.35
C PHE A 179 -5.35 20.14 -8.73
N ILE A 180 -4.18 19.82 -8.18
CA ILE A 180 -3.20 20.78 -7.66
C ILE A 180 -1.87 20.54 -8.36
N ASP A 181 -1.41 21.55 -9.09
CA ASP A 181 -0.18 21.52 -9.87
C ASP A 181 0.99 22.12 -9.11
N ILE A 182 1.97 21.26 -8.82
CA ILE A 182 3.19 21.58 -8.09
C ILE A 182 4.45 21.46 -8.97
N GLY A 183 4.30 21.09 -10.24
CA GLY A 183 5.41 20.83 -11.15
C GLY A 183 5.67 22.00 -12.09
N LYS A 184 6.94 22.39 -12.27
CA LYS A 184 7.32 23.35 -13.31
C LYS A 184 7.74 22.60 -14.57
N LYS A 185 7.25 23.02 -15.74
CA LYS A 185 7.57 22.43 -17.05
C LYS A 185 9.08 22.28 -17.37
N GLN A 186 9.95 23.07 -16.72
CA GLN A 186 11.40 23.12 -16.99
C GLN A 186 12.24 22.11 -16.19
N PHE A 187 11.71 21.52 -15.11
CA PHE A 187 12.46 20.62 -14.21
C PHE A 187 11.96 19.17 -14.27
N LEU A 188 12.85 18.21 -14.00
CA LEU A 188 12.59 16.77 -14.13
C LEU A 188 11.92 16.24 -12.86
N ASP A 189 10.62 15.93 -12.93
CA ASP A 189 9.87 15.15 -11.91
C ASP A 189 9.92 15.69 -10.45
N ASP A 190 10.42 16.90 -10.22
CA ASP A 190 10.44 17.53 -8.90
C ASP A 190 9.18 18.36 -8.67
N ALA A 191 8.46 18.02 -7.60
CA ALA A 191 7.52 18.88 -6.92
C ALA A 191 8.31 20.09 -6.38
N ASP A 192 8.08 21.27 -6.95
CA ASP A 192 8.94 22.45 -6.73
C ASP A 192 8.22 23.57 -5.96
N VAL A 193 6.98 23.30 -5.53
CA VAL A 193 6.14 24.26 -4.83
C VAL A 193 5.45 23.58 -3.65
N ASP A 194 5.70 24.12 -2.46
CA ASP A 194 5.05 23.71 -1.23
C ASP A 194 3.59 24.19 -1.19
N TYR A 195 2.75 23.50 -0.44
CA TYR A 195 1.32 23.81 -0.31
C TYR A 195 0.82 23.55 1.10
N ASP A 196 -0.13 24.38 1.55
CA ASP A 196 -0.76 24.16 2.85
C ASP A 196 -1.82 23.05 2.74
N ILE A 197 -1.55 21.91 3.36
CA ILE A 197 -2.47 20.77 3.41
C ILE A 197 -3.82 21.12 4.06
N ASN A 198 -3.88 22.07 5.01
CA ASN A 198 -5.14 22.48 5.63
C ASN A 198 -6.04 23.22 4.65
N ASP A 199 -5.47 24.10 3.82
CA ASP A 199 -6.20 24.79 2.76
C ASP A 199 -6.69 23.79 1.70
N VAL A 200 -5.86 22.80 1.36
CA VAL A 200 -6.27 21.71 0.47
C VAL A 200 -7.44 20.94 1.05
N VAL A 201 -7.36 20.48 2.30
CA VAL A 201 -8.44 19.75 3.00
C VAL A 201 -9.71 20.59 3.09
N LYS A 202 -9.60 21.89 3.40
CA LYS A 202 -10.74 22.81 3.40
C LYS A 202 -11.40 22.86 2.01
N ARG A 203 -10.61 23.03 0.95
CA ARG A 203 -11.12 23.02 -0.42
C ARG A 203 -11.72 21.68 -0.82
N MET A 204 -11.14 20.57 -0.37
CA MET A 204 -11.70 19.23 -0.60
C MET A 204 -13.13 19.12 -0.06
N LYS A 205 -13.36 19.60 1.17
CA LYS A 205 -14.69 19.66 1.77
C LYS A 205 -15.67 20.52 0.97
N GLU A 206 -15.23 21.71 0.53
CA GLU A 206 -16.03 22.61 -0.32
C GLU A 206 -16.42 21.97 -1.66
N LEU A 207 -15.52 21.16 -2.24
CA LEU A 207 -15.72 20.49 -3.53
C LEU A 207 -16.33 19.09 -3.43
N ASN A 208 -16.67 18.64 -2.21
CA ASN A 208 -17.13 17.27 -1.94
C ASN A 208 -16.15 16.20 -2.47
N SER A 209 -14.85 16.46 -2.35
CA SER A 209 -13.77 15.52 -2.65
C SER A 209 -13.38 14.77 -1.37
N HIS A 210 -13.52 13.44 -1.38
CA HIS A 210 -13.32 12.58 -0.20
C HIS A 210 -12.19 11.56 -0.39
N ILE A 211 -11.45 11.68 -1.48
CA ILE A 211 -10.31 10.83 -1.80
C ILE A 211 -9.19 11.76 -2.22
N PHE A 212 -8.05 11.65 -1.55
CA PHE A 212 -6.82 12.37 -1.86
C PHE A 212 -5.80 11.36 -2.39
N SER A 213 -5.16 11.66 -3.51
CA SER A 213 -4.12 10.81 -4.07
C SER A 213 -2.82 11.57 -4.30
N TYR A 214 -1.72 10.89 -3.98
CA TYR A 214 -0.36 11.41 -3.99
C TYR A 214 0.55 10.34 -4.57
N SER A 215 1.25 10.65 -5.67
CA SER A 215 2.08 9.69 -6.41
C SER A 215 3.58 10.03 -6.39
N TRP A 216 4.00 10.78 -5.38
CA TRP A 216 5.38 11.14 -5.04
C TRP A 216 5.53 11.08 -3.50
N GLY A 217 6.76 11.15 -2.99
CA GLY A 217 7.01 11.05 -1.54
C GLY A 217 8.48 11.25 -1.20
N PHE A 218 8.75 11.34 0.10
CA PHE A 218 10.07 11.57 0.67
C PHE A 218 10.68 10.26 1.18
N PRO A 219 12.02 10.16 1.27
CA PRO A 219 12.69 9.07 1.97
C PRO A 219 12.11 8.81 3.37
N ILE A 220 12.35 7.61 3.89
CA ILE A 220 11.77 7.14 5.15
C ILE A 220 12.10 8.02 6.36
N ASP A 221 13.24 8.72 6.32
CA ASP A 221 13.79 9.57 7.39
C ASP A 221 13.00 10.88 7.62
N PHE A 222 12.05 11.23 6.75
CA PHE A 222 11.20 12.42 6.89
C PHE A 222 9.97 12.13 7.78
N SER A 223 10.21 11.78 9.04
CA SER A 223 9.19 11.36 10.02
C SER A 223 8.20 12.46 10.40
N ASP A 224 8.56 13.72 10.21
CA ASP A 224 7.72 14.92 10.32
C ASP A 224 6.56 14.92 9.30
N ILE A 225 6.83 14.48 8.07
CA ILE A 225 5.81 14.31 7.05
C ILE A 225 4.85 13.18 7.41
N ARG A 226 5.35 12.09 8.00
CA ARG A 226 4.50 11.00 8.53
C ARG A 226 3.57 11.51 9.63
N SER A 227 4.12 12.15 10.67
CA SER A 227 3.34 12.63 11.82
C SER A 227 2.29 13.65 11.40
N THR A 228 2.61 14.51 10.42
CA THR A 228 1.66 15.46 9.81
C THR A 228 0.48 14.73 9.18
N TYR A 229 0.71 13.70 8.36
CA TYR A 229 -0.38 12.97 7.72
C TYR A 229 -1.10 11.98 8.65
N ASP A 230 -0.46 11.50 9.71
CA ASP A 230 -1.14 10.81 10.82
C ASP A 230 -2.21 11.74 11.43
N TYR A 231 -1.86 12.99 11.73
CA TYR A 231 -2.77 14.00 12.28
C TYR A 231 -3.85 14.42 11.29
N ILE A 232 -3.49 14.78 10.05
CA ILE A 232 -4.44 15.24 9.04
C ILE A 232 -5.47 14.14 8.72
N ALA A 233 -5.04 12.89 8.55
CA ALA A 233 -5.97 11.80 8.30
C ALA A 233 -6.84 11.48 9.54
N GLU A 234 -6.29 11.58 10.75
CA GLU A 234 -7.07 11.41 11.98
C GLU A 234 -8.21 12.44 12.08
N LYS A 235 -7.91 13.72 11.83
CA LYS A 235 -8.87 14.83 11.98
C LYS A 235 -9.87 14.96 10.83
N ASN A 236 -9.65 14.27 9.72
CA ASN A 236 -10.52 14.29 8.55
C ASN A 236 -10.96 12.86 8.17
N PRO A 237 -11.71 12.17 9.06
CA PRO A 237 -12.07 10.77 8.88
C PRO A 237 -12.99 10.49 7.68
N GLU A 238 -13.51 11.52 7.02
CA GLU A 238 -14.26 11.44 5.76
C GLU A 238 -13.37 11.41 4.51
N ILE A 239 -12.08 11.76 4.63
CA ILE A 239 -11.14 11.83 3.52
C ILE A 239 -10.18 10.64 3.55
N LEU A 240 -10.20 9.82 2.50
CA LEU A 240 -9.22 8.75 2.31
C LEU A 240 -7.96 9.28 1.63
N PHE A 241 -6.81 9.22 2.30
CA PHE A 241 -5.51 9.55 1.72
C PHE A 241 -4.85 8.30 1.15
N VAL A 242 -4.43 8.35 -0.12
CA VAL A 242 -3.85 7.22 -0.87
C VAL A 242 -2.49 7.61 -1.45
N PHE A 243 -1.44 6.93 -1.00
CA PHE A 243 -0.04 7.28 -1.27
C PHE A 243 0.73 6.15 -1.92
N ALA A 244 1.66 6.51 -2.81
CA ALA A 244 2.63 5.58 -3.38
C ALA A 244 3.68 5.17 -2.33
N GLY A 245 3.95 3.87 -2.21
CA GLY A 245 4.85 3.32 -1.20
C GLY A 245 6.34 3.63 -1.38
N GLY A 246 6.76 4.10 -2.56
CA GLY A 246 8.16 4.38 -2.90
C GLY A 246 8.78 3.37 -3.87
N ASN A 247 9.93 3.73 -4.46
CA ASN A 247 10.58 2.98 -5.55
C ASN A 247 12.05 2.59 -5.25
N SER A 248 12.43 2.45 -3.98
CA SER A 248 13.82 2.10 -3.61
C SER A 248 14.15 0.62 -3.73
N GLY A 249 13.16 -0.28 -3.70
CA GLY A 249 13.33 -1.74 -3.71
C GLY A 249 13.88 -2.35 -2.42
N ASN A 250 14.34 -1.49 -1.51
CA ASN A 250 14.94 -1.87 -0.24
C ASN A 250 13.88 -2.24 0.82
N LYS A 251 14.30 -2.96 1.87
CA LYS A 251 13.52 -3.13 3.09
C LYS A 251 13.57 -1.84 3.91
N PHE A 252 12.60 -1.62 4.81
CA PHE A 252 12.53 -0.40 5.62
C PHE A 252 12.67 0.86 4.77
N SER A 253 11.90 0.94 3.68
CA SER A 253 12.05 2.04 2.73
C SER A 253 10.74 2.57 2.19
N ILE A 254 9.67 2.39 2.96
CA ILE A 254 8.38 3.02 2.68
C ILE A 254 8.56 4.53 2.75
N TYR A 255 8.21 5.21 1.66
CA TYR A 255 8.33 6.66 1.56
C TYR A 255 7.28 7.34 2.44
N GLN A 256 7.57 8.55 2.89
CA GLN A 256 6.62 9.40 3.59
C GLN A 256 5.88 10.28 2.58
N PRO A 257 4.57 10.54 2.74
CA PRO A 257 3.70 10.18 3.87
C PRO A 257 3.09 8.76 3.84
N SER A 258 3.50 7.89 2.92
CA SER A 258 2.97 6.52 2.79
C SER A 258 3.21 5.63 4.02
N GLY A 259 4.12 6.02 4.92
CA GLY A 259 4.32 5.39 6.22
C GLY A 259 3.22 5.66 7.25
N SER A 260 2.34 6.64 7.03
CA SER A 260 1.32 7.07 8.00
C SER A 260 0.28 5.98 8.30
N LYS A 261 -0.20 5.89 9.53
CA LYS A 261 -1.06 4.79 10.02
C LYS A 261 -2.52 4.88 9.54
N ASN A 262 -3.02 6.10 9.33
CA ASN A 262 -4.42 6.38 8.95
C ASN A 262 -4.64 6.53 7.43
N VAL A 263 -3.61 6.25 6.62
CA VAL A 263 -3.65 6.39 5.15
C VAL A 263 -3.57 5.02 4.48
N VAL A 264 -3.78 4.98 3.16
CA VAL A 264 -3.57 3.80 2.32
C VAL A 264 -2.23 3.92 1.58
N SER A 265 -1.32 3.02 1.90
CA SER A 265 0.02 2.90 1.32
C SER A 265 0.02 1.82 0.24
N VAL A 266 0.45 2.18 -0.97
CA VAL A 266 0.29 1.35 -2.16
C VAL A 266 1.64 0.98 -2.76
N ALA A 267 1.99 -0.30 -2.70
CA ALA A 267 3.16 -0.85 -3.37
C ALA A 267 2.86 -1.37 -4.78
N GLY A 268 3.91 -1.74 -5.51
CA GLY A 268 3.84 -2.13 -6.91
C GLY A 268 3.89 -3.64 -7.11
N CYS A 269 2.98 -4.15 -7.95
CA CYS A 269 3.07 -5.49 -8.53
C CYS A 269 3.14 -5.43 -10.07
N SER A 270 3.47 -6.57 -10.69
CA SER A 270 3.51 -6.70 -12.15
C SER A 270 2.12 -6.60 -12.79
N HIS A 271 2.07 -6.38 -14.10
CA HIS A 271 0.82 -6.31 -14.84
C HIS A 271 0.18 -7.70 -15.00
N PRO A 272 -1.16 -7.79 -15.17
CA PRO A 272 -1.83 -9.07 -15.38
C PRO A 272 -1.41 -9.75 -16.69
N SER A 273 -1.44 -11.08 -16.73
CA SER A 273 -0.96 -11.86 -17.88
C SER A 273 -1.63 -11.52 -19.21
N SER A 274 -2.88 -11.04 -19.23
CA SER A 274 -3.53 -10.56 -20.46
C SER A 274 -2.72 -9.47 -21.17
N GLY A 275 -2.00 -8.67 -20.39
CA GLY A 275 -1.07 -7.68 -20.89
C GLY A 275 0.13 -8.23 -21.66
N ASN A 276 0.46 -9.50 -21.47
CA ASN A 276 1.55 -10.16 -22.18
C ASN A 276 1.32 -10.25 -23.70
N ILE A 277 0.08 -10.09 -24.17
CA ILE A 277 -0.26 -10.05 -25.60
C ILE A 277 0.44 -8.89 -26.34
N GLU A 278 0.77 -7.84 -25.61
CA GLU A 278 1.49 -6.67 -26.12
C GLU A 278 2.99 -6.89 -26.25
N ASN A 279 3.47 -8.02 -25.76
CA ASN A 279 4.87 -8.35 -25.75
C ASN A 279 5.12 -9.52 -26.69
N LEU A 280 5.89 -9.29 -27.74
CA LEU A 280 6.20 -10.29 -28.77
C LEU A 280 6.71 -11.62 -28.17
N MET A 281 7.49 -11.57 -27.10
CA MET A 281 8.10 -12.75 -26.47
C MET A 281 7.15 -13.47 -25.50
N MET A 282 6.11 -12.78 -25.02
CA MET A 282 5.18 -13.27 -23.99
C MET A 282 3.80 -13.62 -24.55
N ARG A 283 3.69 -13.85 -25.86
CA ARG A 283 2.44 -14.30 -26.48
C ARG A 283 2.67 -15.44 -27.43
N ASP A 284 1.69 -16.31 -27.53
CA ASP A 284 1.61 -17.32 -28.55
C ASP A 284 0.75 -16.80 -29.71
N ILE A 285 1.11 -17.19 -30.93
CA ILE A 285 0.47 -16.71 -32.14
C ILE A 285 0.03 -17.91 -32.97
N TYR A 286 -1.24 -17.90 -33.36
CA TYR A 286 -1.83 -18.95 -34.16
C TYR A 286 -2.45 -18.39 -35.42
N ILE A 287 -2.36 -19.12 -36.52
CA ILE A 287 -3.26 -18.96 -37.66
C ILE A 287 -4.47 -19.86 -37.40
N LEU A 288 -5.66 -19.26 -37.32
CA LEU A 288 -6.93 -19.96 -37.36
C LEU A 288 -7.42 -20.03 -38.80
N LYS A 289 -7.47 -21.24 -39.35
CA LYS A 289 -8.02 -21.53 -40.67
C LYS A 289 -9.56 -21.62 -40.61
N ASN A 290 -10.21 -21.56 -41.77
CA ASN A 290 -11.67 -21.67 -41.89
C ASN A 290 -12.24 -22.97 -41.31
N ASP A 291 -11.48 -24.07 -41.32
CA ASP A 291 -11.82 -25.36 -40.71
C ASP A 291 -11.64 -25.36 -39.18
N LYS A 292 -11.40 -24.19 -38.57
CA LYS A 292 -11.06 -23.97 -37.16
C LYS A 292 -9.75 -24.63 -36.71
N LYS A 293 -8.93 -25.15 -37.64
CA LYS A 293 -7.62 -25.70 -37.30
C LYS A 293 -6.66 -24.55 -36.95
N ARG A 294 -5.96 -24.70 -35.83
CA ARG A 294 -4.93 -23.76 -35.37
C ARG A 294 -3.55 -24.24 -35.85
N VAL A 295 -2.76 -23.31 -36.40
CA VAL A 295 -1.36 -23.54 -36.78
C VAL A 295 -0.49 -22.58 -35.99
N ASN A 296 0.46 -23.10 -35.22
CA ASN A 296 1.38 -22.28 -34.45
C ASN A 296 2.35 -21.54 -35.37
N VAL A 297 2.54 -20.24 -35.13
CA VAL A 297 3.49 -19.40 -35.85
C VAL A 297 4.29 -18.56 -34.88
N THR A 298 5.52 -18.24 -35.26
CA THR A 298 6.41 -17.39 -34.46
C THR A 298 6.69 -16.12 -35.22
N GLN A 299 6.35 -14.96 -34.64
CA GLN A 299 6.75 -13.69 -35.23
C GLN A 299 8.22 -13.38 -34.91
N THR A 300 8.95 -12.98 -35.94
CA THR A 300 10.39 -12.69 -35.85
C THR A 300 10.64 -11.32 -35.22
N TYR A 301 11.69 -11.21 -34.41
CA TYR A 301 12.03 -9.96 -33.70
C TYR A 301 12.78 -8.95 -34.58
N TRP A 302 13.37 -9.39 -35.69
CA TRP A 302 14.11 -8.57 -36.67
C TRP A 302 13.20 -8.01 -37.79
N SER A 303 11.89 -8.22 -37.68
CA SER A 303 10.87 -7.59 -38.54
C SER A 303 9.90 -6.77 -37.69
N PRO A 304 9.14 -5.83 -38.27
CA PRO A 304 8.17 -5.03 -37.53
C PRO A 304 7.11 -5.91 -36.87
N ASP A 305 6.73 -5.57 -35.64
CA ASP A 305 5.67 -6.27 -34.92
C ASP A 305 4.30 -6.01 -35.59
N PHE A 306 3.60 -7.07 -35.98
CA PHE A 306 2.31 -7.02 -36.67
C PHE A 306 1.24 -6.54 -35.70
N TYR A 307 1.30 -7.02 -34.46
CA TYR A 307 0.37 -6.60 -33.42
C TYR A 307 0.53 -5.10 -33.15
N SER A 308 1.74 -4.64 -32.83
CA SER A 308 2.03 -3.23 -32.56
C SER A 308 1.67 -2.32 -33.74
N LYS A 309 1.81 -2.78 -35.00
CA LYS A 309 1.45 -2.02 -36.19
C LYS A 309 -0.06 -1.78 -36.31
N PHE A 310 -0.89 -2.76 -35.93
CA PHE A 310 -2.35 -2.71 -36.13
C PHE A 310 -3.18 -2.58 -34.85
N ARG A 311 -2.57 -2.60 -33.66
CA ARG A 311 -3.30 -2.60 -32.37
C ARG A 311 -4.18 -1.36 -32.13
N PHE A 312 -3.86 -0.24 -32.76
CA PHE A 312 -4.62 1.01 -32.70
C PHE A 312 -5.59 1.17 -33.87
N ASN A 313 -5.50 0.31 -34.88
CA ASN A 313 -6.44 0.25 -35.99
C ASN A 313 -7.54 -0.78 -35.67
N ASN A 314 -8.64 -0.78 -36.42
CA ASN A 314 -9.66 -1.83 -36.29
C ASN A 314 -8.96 -3.20 -36.45
N GLN A 315 -9.05 -4.08 -35.45
CA GLN A 315 -8.37 -5.37 -35.48
C GLN A 315 -8.99 -6.37 -36.48
N SER A 316 -9.88 -5.91 -37.36
CA SER A 316 -10.23 -6.60 -38.60
C SER A 316 -9.00 -7.07 -39.40
N PHE A 317 -7.85 -6.40 -39.28
CA PHE A 317 -6.58 -6.86 -39.89
C PHE A 317 -6.09 -8.21 -39.35
N PHE A 318 -6.52 -8.64 -38.16
CA PHE A 318 -6.23 -9.97 -37.63
C PHE A 318 -7.27 -11.01 -38.06
N ARG A 319 -8.37 -10.62 -38.74
CA ARG A 319 -9.53 -11.49 -38.97
C ARG A 319 -9.85 -11.64 -40.46
N ASN A 320 -10.19 -12.87 -40.86
CA ASN A 320 -10.69 -13.21 -42.19
C ASN A 320 -9.87 -12.61 -43.35
N GLN A 321 -8.55 -12.52 -43.19
CA GLN A 321 -7.66 -12.03 -44.23
C GLN A 321 -7.35 -13.13 -45.24
N SER A 322 -7.19 -12.75 -46.50
CA SER A 322 -6.89 -13.70 -47.57
C SER A 322 -5.42 -14.09 -47.55
N PHE A 323 -5.16 -15.36 -47.33
CA PHE A 323 -3.86 -15.99 -47.50
C PHE A 323 -3.63 -16.30 -48.98
N SER A 324 -2.49 -15.91 -49.54
CA SER A 324 -2.17 -16.13 -50.95
C SER A 324 -0.70 -16.44 -51.20
N THR A 325 -0.44 -17.24 -52.24
CA THR A 325 0.90 -17.45 -52.81
C THR A 325 1.28 -16.36 -53.82
N LYS A 326 0.41 -15.38 -54.07
CA LYS A 326 0.70 -14.18 -54.87
C LYS A 326 0.68 -12.94 -53.98
N MET A 327 1.71 -12.11 -54.09
CA MET A 327 1.80 -10.87 -53.30
C MET A 327 0.73 -9.86 -53.73
N ASN A 328 -0.01 -9.35 -52.76
CA ASN A 328 -0.96 -8.26 -52.93
C ASN A 328 -1.09 -7.48 -51.60
N PRO A 329 -1.20 -6.13 -51.64
CA PRO A 329 -1.34 -5.25 -50.48
C PRO A 329 -2.30 -5.70 -49.36
N LYS A 330 -3.34 -6.48 -49.67
CA LYS A 330 -4.37 -6.94 -48.72
C LYS A 330 -4.29 -8.43 -48.35
N THR A 331 -3.16 -9.08 -48.60
CA THR A 331 -3.02 -10.53 -48.40
C THR A 331 -1.95 -10.88 -47.37
N PHE A 332 -2.03 -12.08 -46.83
CA PHE A 332 -0.92 -12.75 -46.16
C PHE A 332 -0.17 -13.59 -47.17
N PHE A 333 1.09 -13.24 -47.43
CA PHE A 333 1.93 -13.91 -48.42
C PHE A 333 2.68 -15.09 -47.81
N PHE A 334 2.72 -16.23 -48.50
CA PHE A 334 3.47 -17.41 -48.06
C PHE A 334 4.59 -17.79 -49.01
N MET A 335 5.73 -18.16 -48.42
CA MET A 335 6.85 -18.72 -49.15
C MET A 335 7.56 -19.81 -48.34
N GLU A 336 8.26 -20.70 -49.03
CA GLU A 336 9.18 -21.65 -48.41
C GLU A 336 10.59 -21.04 -48.37
N TYR A 337 11.35 -21.32 -47.31
CA TYR A 337 12.71 -20.82 -47.18
C TYR A 337 13.64 -21.44 -48.23
N ASP A 338 14.44 -20.59 -48.86
CA ASP A 338 15.52 -20.92 -49.79
C ASP A 338 16.71 -19.96 -49.59
N ASN A 339 17.85 -20.24 -50.22
CA ASN A 339 19.07 -19.42 -50.09
C ASN A 339 18.91 -17.96 -50.60
N THR A 340 17.85 -17.67 -51.36
CA THR A 340 17.54 -16.33 -51.88
C THR A 340 16.55 -15.56 -51.01
N THR A 341 16.01 -16.18 -49.96
CA THR A 341 14.90 -15.64 -49.16
C THR A 341 15.24 -14.31 -48.50
N CYS A 342 16.44 -14.15 -47.92
CA CYS A 342 16.83 -12.87 -47.33
C CYS A 342 16.99 -11.75 -48.37
N GLN A 343 17.43 -12.07 -49.59
CA GLN A 343 17.49 -11.08 -50.68
C GLN A 343 16.08 -10.66 -51.11
N LYS A 344 15.15 -11.62 -51.24
CA LYS A 344 13.74 -11.35 -51.52
C LYS A 344 13.13 -10.45 -50.45
N ILE A 345 13.36 -10.74 -49.17
CA ILE A 345 12.87 -9.96 -48.03
C ILE A 345 13.35 -8.51 -48.09
N LYS A 346 14.65 -8.31 -48.36
CA LYS A 346 15.25 -6.96 -48.44
C LYS A 346 14.61 -6.09 -49.52
N ASN A 347 14.14 -6.69 -50.60
CA ASN A 347 13.53 -5.99 -51.73
C ASN A 347 12.02 -5.70 -51.53
N PHE A 348 11.42 -6.14 -50.42
CA PHE A 348 9.99 -5.91 -50.18
C PHE A 348 9.69 -4.51 -49.64
N ASN A 349 8.56 -3.97 -50.10
CA ASN A 349 8.01 -2.67 -49.69
C ASN A 349 6.73 -2.86 -48.87
N GLU A 350 6.46 -1.95 -47.93
CA GLU A 350 5.35 -2.05 -46.96
C GLU A 350 3.96 -2.21 -47.57
N ASN A 351 3.77 -1.81 -48.82
CA ASN A 351 2.49 -1.85 -49.52
C ASN A 351 2.23 -3.16 -50.29
N GLN A 352 3.16 -4.11 -50.29
CA GLN A 352 3.03 -5.30 -51.13
C GLN A 352 2.29 -6.47 -50.46
N SER A 353 2.20 -6.48 -49.13
CA SER A 353 1.52 -7.53 -48.34
C SER A 353 1.30 -7.04 -46.91
N LEU A 354 0.30 -7.59 -46.22
CA LEU A 354 0.07 -7.29 -44.79
C LEU A 354 1.17 -7.92 -43.93
N ALA A 355 1.51 -9.19 -44.22
CA ALA A 355 2.54 -9.96 -43.54
C ALA A 355 3.10 -11.05 -44.46
N ILE A 356 4.24 -11.61 -44.10
CA ILE A 356 4.88 -12.73 -44.79
C ILE A 356 5.00 -13.92 -43.84
N PHE A 357 4.61 -15.10 -44.30
CA PHE A 357 4.74 -16.37 -43.60
C PHE A 357 5.77 -17.24 -44.31
N ILE A 358 6.81 -17.64 -43.59
CA ILE A 358 7.90 -18.43 -44.12
C ILE A 358 7.88 -19.81 -43.47
N LYS A 359 7.74 -20.85 -44.29
CA LYS A 359 7.99 -22.21 -43.80
C LYS A 359 9.49 -22.43 -43.66
N SER A 360 9.94 -22.76 -42.45
CA SER A 360 11.34 -23.09 -42.19
C SER A 360 11.49 -24.03 -41.00
N ASP A 361 12.37 -25.02 -41.18
CA ASP A 361 12.81 -25.91 -40.10
C ASP A 361 14.07 -25.38 -39.38
N LYS A 362 14.66 -24.29 -39.88
CA LYS A 362 15.83 -23.61 -39.32
C LYS A 362 15.47 -22.23 -38.76
N LYS A 363 16.22 -21.75 -37.76
CA LYS A 363 16.19 -20.34 -37.37
C LYS A 363 16.72 -19.49 -38.53
N ILE A 364 15.94 -18.49 -38.91
CA ILE A 364 16.29 -17.55 -39.99
C ILE A 364 16.39 -16.16 -39.37
N GLU A 365 17.47 -15.47 -39.69
CA GLU A 365 17.66 -14.06 -39.36
C GLU A 365 18.19 -13.36 -40.61
N CYS A 366 17.37 -12.45 -41.15
CA CYS A 366 17.73 -11.64 -42.30
C CYS A 366 17.93 -10.19 -41.85
N PRO A 367 18.69 -9.36 -42.60
CA PRO A 367 18.77 -7.92 -42.35
C PRO A 367 17.36 -7.30 -42.33
N SER A 368 17.12 -6.35 -41.43
CA SER A 368 15.80 -5.82 -41.05
C SER A 368 14.79 -5.70 -42.19
N SER A 369 13.60 -6.28 -42.01
CA SER A 369 12.47 -6.19 -42.96
C SER A 369 11.62 -4.94 -42.69
N LYS A 370 10.87 -4.47 -43.70
CA LYS A 370 9.81 -3.45 -43.54
C LYS A 370 8.40 -4.07 -43.38
N ILE A 371 8.25 -5.35 -43.70
CA ILE A 371 6.99 -6.10 -43.57
C ILE A 371 7.11 -7.08 -42.39
N PRO A 372 6.07 -7.24 -41.57
CA PRO A 372 6.04 -8.25 -40.51
C PRO A 372 6.23 -9.68 -41.05
N ILE A 373 7.13 -10.44 -40.43
CA ILE A 373 7.48 -11.81 -40.83
C ILE A 373 7.19 -12.81 -39.72
N PHE A 374 6.49 -13.88 -40.10
CA PHE A 374 6.15 -15.03 -39.27
C PHE A 374 6.83 -16.29 -39.81
N LEU A 375 7.31 -17.13 -38.90
CA LEU A 375 7.86 -18.46 -39.19
C LEU A 375 6.83 -19.53 -38.82
N THR A 376 6.75 -20.57 -39.64
CA THR A 376 5.92 -21.76 -39.39
C THR A 376 6.67 -23.03 -39.77
N LYS A 377 6.36 -24.14 -39.09
CA LYS A 377 6.84 -25.48 -39.48
C LYS A 377 5.89 -26.16 -40.48
N GLU A 378 4.62 -25.74 -40.50
CA GLU A 378 3.61 -26.35 -41.37
C GLU A 378 3.64 -25.75 -42.77
N LYS A 379 3.45 -26.60 -43.78
CA LYS A 379 3.22 -26.14 -45.15
C LYS A 379 1.78 -25.63 -45.27
N LEU A 380 1.62 -24.36 -45.62
CA LEU A 380 0.33 -23.73 -45.86
C LEU A 380 0.08 -23.72 -47.37
N LYS A 381 -0.87 -24.54 -47.86
CA LYS A 381 -1.20 -24.67 -49.29
C LYS A 381 -2.55 -24.02 -49.62
N GLY A 382 -2.65 -23.43 -50.81
CA GLY A 382 -3.89 -22.89 -51.36
C GLY A 382 -4.21 -21.45 -50.92
N ASN A 383 -5.23 -20.86 -51.54
CA ASN A 383 -5.79 -19.59 -51.11
C ASN A 383 -6.94 -19.87 -50.14
N PHE A 384 -6.87 -19.30 -48.94
CA PHE A 384 -7.92 -19.45 -47.93
C PHE A 384 -7.99 -18.19 -47.07
N ASN A 385 -9.12 -17.98 -46.41
CA ASN A 385 -9.21 -16.94 -45.40
C ASN A 385 -8.73 -17.49 -44.06
N CYS A 386 -8.02 -16.66 -43.31
CA CYS A 386 -7.58 -17.01 -41.97
C CYS A 386 -7.57 -15.81 -41.05
N SER A 387 -7.50 -16.10 -39.76
CA SER A 387 -7.34 -15.11 -38.71
C SER A 387 -6.04 -15.36 -37.95
N ILE A 388 -5.37 -14.31 -37.53
CA ILE A 388 -4.26 -14.39 -36.57
C ILE A 388 -4.87 -14.28 -35.18
N ILE A 389 -4.67 -15.29 -34.35
CA ILE A 389 -5.06 -15.29 -32.95
C ILE A 389 -3.81 -15.06 -32.12
N TYR A 390 -3.92 -14.15 -31.17
CA TYR A 390 -2.90 -13.91 -30.15
C TYR A 390 -3.44 -14.44 -28.82
N GLU A 391 -2.65 -15.24 -28.13
CA GLU A 391 -2.95 -15.71 -26.78
C GLU A 391 -1.81 -15.26 -25.85
N PRO A 392 -2.10 -14.61 -24.71
CA PRO A 392 -1.07 -14.24 -23.76
C PRO A 392 -0.47 -15.51 -23.14
N LYS A 393 0.85 -15.56 -23.00
CA LYS A 393 1.47 -16.57 -22.13
C LYS A 393 1.06 -16.27 -20.70
N THR A 394 0.62 -17.29 -19.98
CA THR A 394 0.21 -17.17 -18.59
C THR A 394 1.41 -16.80 -17.73
N SER A 395 1.23 -15.81 -16.86
CA SER A 395 2.17 -15.42 -15.82
C SER A 395 1.37 -14.97 -14.61
N GLU A 396 1.78 -15.41 -13.44
CA GLU A 396 1.18 -14.94 -12.20
C GLU A 396 1.61 -13.50 -11.92
N ILE A 397 0.77 -12.77 -11.17
CA ILE A 397 1.18 -11.47 -10.67
C ILE A 397 2.25 -11.68 -9.61
N SER A 398 3.33 -10.92 -9.74
CA SER A 398 4.51 -10.96 -8.91
C SER A 398 4.79 -9.59 -8.32
N TYR A 399 5.53 -9.57 -7.22
CA TYR A 399 5.95 -8.31 -6.61
C TYR A 399 6.92 -7.56 -7.54
N SER A 400 6.82 -6.23 -7.61
CA SER A 400 7.77 -5.44 -8.41
C SER A 400 9.04 -5.15 -7.61
N GLU A 401 10.19 -5.61 -8.08
CA GLU A 401 11.47 -5.51 -7.34
C GLU A 401 11.85 -4.09 -6.93
N PHE A 402 11.49 -3.08 -7.72
CA PHE A 402 11.75 -1.67 -7.39
C PHE A 402 10.84 -1.14 -6.27
N SER A 403 9.72 -1.80 -5.97
CA SER A 403 8.76 -1.30 -4.98
C SER A 403 9.37 -1.35 -3.59
N SER A 404 9.20 -0.28 -2.83
CA SER A 404 9.61 -0.19 -1.42
C SER A 404 8.88 -1.21 -0.54
N LYS A 405 9.59 -1.74 0.46
CA LYS A 405 9.07 -2.71 1.43
C LYS A 405 9.13 -2.11 2.83
N GLY A 406 8.17 -2.50 3.65
CA GLY A 406 8.11 -2.09 5.04
C GLY A 406 9.01 -2.89 5.98
N PRO A 407 8.74 -2.78 7.30
CA PRO A 407 7.76 -1.86 7.91
C PRO A 407 8.10 -0.37 7.66
N ASN A 408 7.23 0.54 8.11
CA ASN A 408 7.61 1.96 8.18
C ASN A 408 8.70 2.22 9.24
N ASP A 409 9.07 3.48 9.42
CA ASP A 409 10.09 3.99 10.36
C ASP A 409 9.80 3.64 11.83
N VAL A 410 8.54 3.46 12.21
CA VAL A 410 8.12 3.13 13.59
C VAL A 410 7.64 1.67 13.74
N GLY A 411 7.84 0.83 12.72
CA GLY A 411 7.52 -0.60 12.78
C GLY A 411 6.08 -0.99 12.40
N ILE A 412 5.28 -0.05 11.89
CA ILE A 412 3.91 -0.33 11.40
C ILE A 412 3.96 -1.10 10.07
N LEU A 413 3.04 -2.06 9.92
CA LEU A 413 2.78 -2.81 8.70
C LEU A 413 2.40 -1.86 7.57
N LYS A 414 3.37 -1.68 6.67
CA LYS A 414 3.23 -1.01 5.37
C LYS A 414 3.99 -1.82 4.32
N PRO A 415 3.61 -1.76 3.03
CA PRO A 415 2.41 -1.10 2.47
C PRO A 415 1.12 -1.76 2.98
N ASP A 416 -0.04 -1.13 2.79
CA ASP A 416 -1.32 -1.77 3.10
C ASP A 416 -1.73 -2.76 2.00
N LEU A 417 -1.41 -2.47 0.74
CA LEU A 417 -1.76 -3.32 -0.41
C LEU A 417 -0.85 -3.05 -1.60
N VAL A 418 -1.01 -3.86 -2.65
CA VAL A 418 -0.29 -3.70 -3.93
C VAL A 418 -1.25 -3.51 -5.09
N ALA A 419 -0.82 -2.80 -6.12
CA ALA A 419 -1.53 -2.69 -7.39
C ALA A 419 -0.57 -2.70 -8.60
N PRO A 420 -1.06 -3.02 -9.81
CA PRO A 420 -0.23 -3.05 -11.00
C PRO A 420 0.51 -1.72 -11.23
N SER A 421 1.82 -1.81 -11.38
CA SER A 421 2.74 -0.66 -11.36
C SER A 421 3.76 -0.65 -12.48
N SER A 422 3.87 -1.75 -13.23
CA SER A 422 4.86 -1.94 -14.29
C SER A 422 4.25 -1.74 -15.67
N TYR A 423 4.86 -0.86 -16.47
CA TYR A 423 4.50 -0.60 -17.87
C TYR A 423 3.02 -0.20 -18.07
N ILE A 424 2.47 0.57 -17.14
CA ILE A 424 1.08 1.03 -17.17
C ILE A 424 0.93 2.12 -18.24
N ILE A 425 -0.03 1.96 -19.15
CA ILE A 425 -0.29 2.93 -20.23
C ILE A 425 -1.45 3.87 -19.93
N SER A 426 -1.19 5.15 -19.85
CA SER A 426 -2.20 6.15 -19.57
C SER A 426 -2.01 7.37 -20.48
N ALA A 427 -2.80 8.41 -20.26
CA ALA A 427 -2.71 9.67 -20.97
C ALA A 427 -1.26 10.19 -20.98
N LYS A 428 -0.82 10.71 -22.13
CA LYS A 428 0.53 11.24 -22.33
C LYS A 428 0.45 12.69 -22.73
N ALA A 429 0.99 13.57 -21.88
CA ALA A 429 0.97 15.00 -22.11
C ALA A 429 1.85 15.45 -23.28
N ASN A 430 1.40 16.49 -23.99
CA ASN A 430 2.14 17.26 -24.99
C ASN A 430 2.88 16.40 -26.03
N SER A 431 2.25 15.32 -26.47
CA SER A 431 2.83 14.37 -27.41
C SER A 431 1.88 14.10 -28.57
N LYS A 432 2.46 13.77 -29.74
CA LYS A 432 1.66 13.25 -30.88
C LYS A 432 1.01 11.90 -30.52
N GLU A 433 1.61 11.16 -29.60
CA GLU A 433 1.02 9.96 -29.02
C GLU A 433 0.13 10.34 -27.85
N ILE A 434 -1.16 10.03 -27.92
CA ILE A 434 -2.15 10.36 -26.87
C ILE A 434 -1.96 9.53 -25.59
N VAL A 435 -1.28 8.38 -25.68
CA VAL A 435 -1.01 7.47 -24.56
C VAL A 435 0.46 7.10 -24.44
N GLY A 436 0.94 6.77 -23.23
CA GLY A 436 2.34 6.42 -22.96
C GLY A 436 2.49 5.53 -21.74
N ALA A 437 3.58 4.76 -21.68
CA ALA A 437 3.85 3.84 -20.56
C ALA A 437 4.74 4.44 -19.49
N ARG A 438 4.41 4.19 -18.22
CA ARG A 438 5.24 4.49 -17.05
C ARG A 438 5.28 3.29 -16.10
N THR A 439 6.32 3.25 -15.28
CA THR A 439 6.54 2.23 -14.26
C THR A 439 6.87 2.92 -12.94
N GLY A 440 6.27 2.46 -11.85
CA GLY A 440 6.50 2.98 -10.50
C GLY A 440 5.28 2.77 -9.60
N THR A 441 5.47 2.81 -8.28
CA THR A 441 4.36 2.84 -7.31
C THR A 441 3.44 4.05 -7.53
N SER A 442 3.94 5.10 -8.17
CA SER A 442 3.19 6.24 -8.70
C SER A 442 2.06 5.86 -9.68
N MET A 443 2.14 4.70 -10.34
CA MET A 443 1.05 4.17 -11.18
C MET A 443 0.11 3.27 -10.39
N ALA A 444 0.55 2.71 -9.26
CA ALA A 444 -0.25 1.84 -8.40
C ALA A 444 -1.23 2.64 -7.53
N ALA A 445 -0.76 3.72 -6.89
CA ALA A 445 -1.59 4.61 -6.07
C ALA A 445 -2.87 5.14 -6.78
N PRO A 446 -2.82 5.65 -8.03
CA PRO A 446 -4.02 6.13 -8.73
C PRO A 446 -5.03 5.02 -9.06
N PHE A 447 -4.59 3.77 -9.29
CA PHE A 447 -5.53 2.66 -9.42
C PHE A 447 -6.36 2.47 -8.14
N ILE A 448 -5.74 2.63 -6.99
CA ILE A 448 -6.39 2.47 -5.68
C ILE A 448 -7.27 3.67 -5.35
N ALA A 449 -6.83 4.89 -5.66
CA ALA A 449 -7.66 6.09 -5.51
C ALA A 449 -8.94 6.01 -6.36
N GLY A 450 -8.83 5.58 -7.62
CA GLY A 450 -10.02 5.38 -8.46
C GLY A 450 -10.86 4.16 -8.03
N SER A 451 -10.25 3.09 -7.50
CA SER A 451 -10.98 1.96 -6.88
C SER A 451 -11.81 2.41 -5.68
N ALA A 452 -11.23 3.27 -4.82
CA ALA A 452 -11.94 3.87 -3.70
C ALA A 452 -13.14 4.71 -4.16
N ALA A 453 -13.03 5.40 -5.30
CA ALA A 453 -14.16 6.14 -5.88
C ALA A 453 -15.28 5.21 -6.37
N LEU A 454 -14.94 4.03 -6.93
CA LEU A 454 -15.95 3.02 -7.28
C LEU A 454 -16.67 2.49 -6.03
N ILE A 455 -15.93 2.19 -4.96
CA ILE A 455 -16.50 1.75 -3.67
C ILE A 455 -17.39 2.85 -3.08
N ARG A 456 -16.92 4.10 -3.09
CA ARG A 456 -17.68 5.24 -2.56
C ARG A 456 -18.98 5.45 -3.34
N GLN A 457 -18.93 5.42 -4.67
CA GLN A 457 -20.14 5.47 -5.51
C GLN A 457 -21.09 4.32 -5.16
N TYR A 458 -20.57 3.10 -5.05
CA TYR A 458 -21.34 1.91 -4.73
C TYR A 458 -22.12 2.04 -3.41
N LEU A 459 -21.48 2.58 -2.37
CA LEU A 459 -22.08 2.80 -1.04
C LEU A 459 -23.05 4.01 -1.03
N GLU A 460 -22.72 5.11 -1.70
CA GLU A 460 -23.60 6.30 -1.73
C GLU A 460 -24.85 6.10 -2.57
N GLU A 461 -24.74 5.38 -3.68
CA GLU A 461 -25.88 5.08 -4.57
C GLU A 461 -26.67 3.83 -4.13
N GLY A 462 -26.23 3.14 -3.07
CA GLY A 462 -26.95 2.02 -2.48
C GLY A 462 -26.95 0.75 -3.35
N TYR A 463 -25.88 0.47 -4.10
CA TYR A 463 -25.79 -0.74 -4.93
C TYR A 463 -25.75 -2.03 -4.10
N TYR A 464 -25.41 -1.96 -2.81
CA TYR A 464 -25.48 -3.08 -1.86
C TYR A 464 -26.92 -3.42 -1.42
N LEU A 465 -27.90 -2.67 -1.89
CA LEU A 465 -29.32 -2.91 -1.64
C LEU A 465 -29.94 -3.66 -2.82
N LYS A 466 -30.93 -4.51 -2.54
CA LYS A 466 -31.64 -5.29 -3.59
C LYS A 466 -32.37 -4.38 -4.57
N THR A 467 -32.88 -3.25 -4.08
CA THR A 467 -33.47 -2.20 -4.90
C THR A 467 -32.85 -0.86 -4.49
N LYS A 468 -32.36 -0.09 -5.47
CA LYS A 468 -31.87 1.28 -5.26
C LYS A 468 -32.94 2.23 -4.69
N SER A 469 -34.22 1.82 -4.74
CA SER A 469 -35.38 2.57 -4.25
C SER A 469 -35.70 2.37 -2.77
N GLN A 470 -34.91 1.60 -2.00
CA GLN A 470 -35.01 1.65 -0.53
C GLN A 470 -34.43 2.99 -0.06
N THR A 471 -35.29 4.01 -0.08
CA THR A 471 -35.05 5.46 0.08
C THR A 471 -34.39 5.91 1.39
N GLY A 472 -33.90 5.00 2.24
CA GLY A 472 -33.53 5.32 3.62
C GLY A 472 -32.05 5.26 3.99
N ILE A 473 -31.20 4.51 3.26
CA ILE A 473 -29.82 4.26 3.74
C ILE A 473 -28.83 4.46 2.60
N LYS A 474 -28.56 5.72 2.27
CA LYS A 474 -27.34 6.09 1.54
C LYS A 474 -26.26 6.33 2.57
N ILE A 475 -25.10 5.72 2.40
CA ILE A 475 -23.98 5.86 3.34
C ILE A 475 -22.97 6.82 2.74
N LYS A 476 -22.57 7.81 3.54
CA LYS A 476 -21.35 8.60 3.28
C LYS A 476 -20.21 7.89 4.00
N PRO A 477 -19.41 7.06 3.31
CA PRO A 477 -18.44 6.20 3.99
C PRO A 477 -17.29 7.03 4.57
N THR A 478 -16.80 6.63 5.74
CA THR A 478 -15.53 7.14 6.27
C THR A 478 -14.35 6.58 5.49
N ALA A 479 -13.18 7.21 5.65
CA ALA A 479 -11.89 6.72 5.20
C ALA A 479 -11.61 5.31 5.74
N CYS A 480 -11.95 5.03 7.01
CA CYS A 480 -11.83 3.68 7.58
C CYS A 480 -12.67 2.67 6.81
N LEU A 481 -13.93 2.98 6.46
CA LEU A 481 -14.76 2.05 5.70
C LEU A 481 -14.24 1.85 4.29
N LEU A 482 -13.81 2.91 3.58
CA LEU A 482 -13.23 2.78 2.25
C LEU A 482 -11.95 1.92 2.28
N LYS A 483 -11.05 2.17 3.24
CA LYS A 483 -9.84 1.36 3.47
C LYS A 483 -10.19 -0.09 3.81
N CYS A 484 -11.23 -0.30 4.62
CA CYS A 484 -11.72 -1.62 4.99
C CYS A 484 -12.21 -2.40 3.76
N PHE A 485 -13.01 -1.78 2.87
CA PHE A 485 -13.46 -2.43 1.62
C PHE A 485 -12.29 -2.78 0.70
N LEU A 486 -11.32 -1.87 0.54
CA LEU A 486 -10.12 -2.14 -0.27
C LEU A 486 -9.38 -3.37 0.25
N ILE A 487 -9.03 -3.39 1.54
CA ILE A 487 -8.25 -4.47 2.16
C ILE A 487 -9.04 -5.78 2.22
N HIS A 488 -10.34 -5.70 2.50
CA HIS A 488 -11.21 -6.87 2.53
C HIS A 488 -11.33 -7.51 1.13
N SER A 489 -11.20 -6.74 0.06
CA SER A 489 -11.17 -7.26 -1.32
C SER A 489 -9.82 -7.85 -1.73
N CYS A 490 -8.75 -7.68 -0.94
CA CYS A 490 -7.43 -8.15 -1.34
C CYS A 490 -7.31 -9.68 -1.33
N ILE A 491 -6.61 -10.19 -2.34
CA ILE A 491 -6.15 -11.57 -2.48
C ILE A 491 -4.61 -11.63 -2.47
N PRO A 492 -4.00 -12.71 -1.94
CA PRO A 492 -2.55 -12.87 -1.96
C PRO A 492 -2.02 -13.04 -3.39
N ILE A 493 -0.72 -12.77 -3.59
CA ILE A 493 0.01 -13.17 -4.80
C ILE A 493 0.80 -14.47 -4.52
N VAL A 494 1.15 -15.23 -5.55
CA VAL A 494 1.70 -16.59 -5.38
C VAL A 494 3.03 -16.61 -4.62
N GLU A 495 3.89 -15.62 -4.84
CA GLU A 495 5.14 -15.46 -4.08
C GLU A 495 4.92 -15.19 -2.57
N HIS A 496 3.70 -14.84 -2.18
CA HIS A 496 3.32 -14.35 -0.84
C HIS A 496 1.97 -14.93 -0.40
N GLU A 497 1.89 -16.26 -0.25
CA GLU A 497 0.64 -16.96 0.09
C GLU A 497 0.08 -16.62 1.48
N LYS A 498 0.92 -16.12 2.39
CA LYS A 498 0.53 -15.72 3.75
C LYS A 498 0.49 -14.19 3.86
N THR A 499 -0.71 -13.64 3.99
CA THR A 499 -0.95 -12.22 4.20
C THR A 499 -1.55 -11.94 5.59
N PRO A 500 -1.31 -10.75 6.16
CA PRO A 500 -0.48 -9.69 5.59
C PRO A 500 1.04 -9.91 5.77
N ASP A 501 1.84 -9.22 4.93
CA ASP A 501 3.30 -9.10 5.11
C ASP A 501 3.84 -7.72 4.72
N PHE A 502 5.12 -7.46 5.02
CA PHE A 502 5.78 -6.16 4.80
C PHE A 502 6.16 -5.85 3.35
N SER A 503 5.90 -6.74 2.39
CA SER A 503 6.13 -6.49 0.97
C SER A 503 4.82 -6.17 0.25
N ILE A 504 3.80 -7.00 0.43
CA ILE A 504 2.53 -6.87 -0.31
C ILE A 504 1.36 -6.33 0.53
N GLY A 505 1.58 -6.13 1.83
CA GLY A 505 0.50 -5.81 2.76
C GLY A 505 -0.53 -6.93 2.75
N PHE A 506 -1.79 -6.57 2.53
CA PHE A 506 -2.91 -7.51 2.43
C PHE A 506 -3.10 -8.13 1.04
N GLY A 507 -2.30 -7.74 0.04
CA GLY A 507 -2.34 -8.29 -1.32
C GLY A 507 -2.95 -7.35 -2.36
N VAL A 508 -3.45 -7.91 -3.47
CA VAL A 508 -4.00 -7.15 -4.61
C VAL A 508 -5.53 -7.11 -4.52
N PRO A 509 -6.18 -5.93 -4.62
CA PRO A 509 -7.65 -5.83 -4.62
C PRO A 509 -8.32 -6.58 -5.77
N LYS A 510 -9.42 -7.26 -5.43
CA LYS A 510 -10.37 -7.88 -6.36
C LYS A 510 -11.78 -7.43 -6.01
N LEU A 511 -12.20 -6.30 -6.59
CA LEU A 511 -13.38 -5.57 -6.13
C LEU A 511 -14.71 -6.31 -6.32
N ASP A 512 -14.85 -7.18 -7.31
CA ASP A 512 -16.10 -7.91 -7.61
C ASP A 512 -16.45 -8.97 -6.57
N ASP A 513 -15.50 -9.35 -5.70
CA ASP A 513 -15.77 -10.20 -4.54
C ASP A 513 -16.62 -9.48 -3.48
N LEU A 514 -16.72 -8.14 -3.55
CA LEU A 514 -17.52 -7.32 -2.63
C LEU A 514 -18.57 -6.45 -3.33
N LEU A 515 -18.27 -5.89 -4.49
CA LEU A 515 -19.15 -4.95 -5.18
C LEU A 515 -20.19 -5.70 -6.03
N PHE A 516 -21.08 -6.42 -5.36
CA PHE A 516 -22.12 -7.23 -6.00
C PHE A 516 -23.11 -6.37 -6.79
N ILE A 517 -23.37 -6.74 -8.05
CA ILE A 517 -24.35 -6.08 -8.91
C ILE A 517 -25.27 -7.16 -9.48
N ASN A 518 -26.49 -7.26 -8.95
CA ASN A 518 -27.56 -8.19 -9.37
C ASN A 518 -27.27 -9.71 -9.25
N GLU A 519 -26.04 -10.10 -8.93
CA GLU A 519 -25.63 -11.49 -8.69
C GLU A 519 -25.28 -11.68 -7.22
N THR A 520 -25.77 -12.75 -6.60
CA THR A 520 -25.30 -13.21 -5.30
C THR A 520 -24.49 -14.46 -5.50
N HIS A 521 -23.22 -14.41 -5.14
CA HIS A 521 -22.50 -15.64 -4.87
C HIS A 521 -22.27 -15.80 -3.35
N GLY A 522 -22.21 -14.73 -2.57
CA GLY A 522 -22.19 -14.78 -1.11
C GLY A 522 -22.89 -13.56 -0.52
N GLY A 523 -22.51 -13.18 0.70
CA GLY A 523 -22.95 -11.94 1.34
C GLY A 523 -21.89 -11.33 2.23
N TYR A 524 -22.01 -10.04 2.48
CA TYR A 524 -21.23 -9.34 3.49
C TYR A 524 -22.13 -8.44 4.35
N ARG A 525 -21.65 -8.14 5.55
CA ARG A 525 -22.18 -7.16 6.50
C ARG A 525 -21.06 -6.23 6.88
N PHE A 526 -21.42 -4.99 7.19
CA PHE A 526 -20.44 -4.02 7.62
C PHE A 526 -21.04 -3.05 8.62
N ILE A 527 -20.19 -2.34 9.34
CA ILE A 527 -20.58 -1.16 10.10
C ILE A 527 -19.49 -0.11 9.93
N ASP A 528 -19.91 1.13 9.76
CA ASP A 528 -19.04 2.28 9.68
C ASP A 528 -19.06 3.06 10.99
N ASN A 529 -17.96 3.74 11.29
CA ASN A 529 -17.86 4.74 12.35
C ASN A 529 -18.39 4.24 13.71
N ILE A 530 -18.11 2.97 14.06
CA ILE A 530 -18.40 2.43 15.39
C ILE A 530 -17.38 3.00 16.39
N THR A 531 -17.84 3.39 17.58
CA THR A 531 -16.96 3.79 18.68
C THR A 531 -16.56 2.57 19.50
N ILE A 532 -15.27 2.35 19.66
CA ILE A 532 -14.71 1.31 20.52
C ILE A 532 -14.02 1.99 21.70
N ASP A 533 -14.62 1.86 22.89
CA ASP A 533 -14.03 2.40 24.13
C ASP A 533 -12.78 1.62 24.53
N ALA A 534 -11.87 2.23 25.28
CA ALA A 534 -10.73 1.55 25.91
C ALA A 534 -11.19 0.43 26.88
N ASN A 535 -10.34 -0.56 27.09
CA ASN A 535 -10.56 -1.67 28.03
C ASN A 535 -11.91 -2.37 27.87
N SER A 536 -12.37 -2.54 26.63
CA SER A 536 -13.72 -3.01 26.31
C SER A 536 -13.70 -4.24 25.40
N HIS A 537 -14.82 -4.94 25.37
CA HIS A 537 -15.03 -6.11 24.53
C HIS A 537 -16.39 -5.96 23.85
N TYR A 538 -16.40 -6.00 22.53
CA TYR A 538 -17.60 -5.94 21.71
C TYR A 538 -17.79 -7.26 20.97
N ILE A 539 -19.04 -7.73 20.87
CA ILE A 539 -19.39 -8.96 20.14
C ILE A 539 -20.52 -8.69 19.15
N SER A 540 -20.37 -9.20 17.94
CA SER A 540 -21.43 -9.40 16.95
C SER A 540 -21.55 -10.89 16.59
N SER A 541 -22.69 -11.34 16.09
CA SER A 541 -22.91 -12.73 15.68
C SER A 541 -23.54 -12.80 14.29
N ILE A 542 -23.02 -13.65 13.42
CA ILE A 542 -23.56 -13.89 12.07
C ILE A 542 -23.72 -15.39 11.84
N LYS A 543 -24.86 -15.78 11.27
CA LYS A 543 -25.13 -17.16 10.87
C LYS A 543 -24.65 -17.44 9.44
N ILE A 544 -23.82 -18.45 9.27
CA ILE A 544 -23.43 -19.02 7.98
C ILE A 544 -24.38 -20.18 7.64
N ILE A 545 -24.85 -20.23 6.39
CA ILE A 545 -25.95 -21.12 5.95
C ILE A 545 -25.44 -22.27 5.06
N SER A 546 -24.29 -22.12 4.41
CA SER A 546 -23.76 -23.13 3.49
C SER A 546 -22.23 -23.13 3.49
N PRO A 547 -21.60 -23.72 4.53
CA PRO A 547 -20.15 -23.80 4.59
C PRO A 547 -19.57 -24.55 3.38
N LYS A 548 -18.29 -24.32 3.11
CA LYS A 548 -17.46 -24.96 2.07
C LYS A 548 -17.63 -24.47 0.64
N LYS A 549 -18.40 -23.39 0.43
CA LYS A 549 -18.52 -22.72 -0.87
C LYS A 549 -17.65 -21.48 -1.02
N ARG A 550 -17.40 -20.78 0.09
CA ARG A 550 -16.65 -19.51 0.13
C ARG A 550 -15.79 -19.42 1.36
N ASN A 551 -14.71 -18.66 1.22
CA ASN A 551 -13.95 -18.20 2.37
C ASN A 551 -14.85 -17.33 3.25
N ILE A 552 -14.66 -17.39 4.56
CA ILE A 552 -15.15 -16.37 5.48
C ILE A 552 -14.03 -15.36 5.65
N LYS A 553 -14.34 -14.06 5.57
CA LYS A 553 -13.36 -13.00 5.84
C LYS A 553 -13.95 -11.98 6.81
N ALA A 554 -13.12 -11.48 7.72
CA ALA A 554 -13.43 -10.37 8.61
C ALA A 554 -12.29 -9.37 8.55
N THR A 555 -12.56 -8.08 8.39
CA THR A 555 -11.53 -7.03 8.34
C THR A 555 -11.97 -5.86 9.21
N LEU A 556 -11.15 -5.48 10.19
CA LEU A 556 -11.31 -4.32 11.06
C LEU A 556 -10.29 -3.27 10.65
N VAL A 557 -10.72 -2.01 10.53
CA VAL A 557 -9.85 -0.84 10.32
C VAL A 557 -10.24 0.24 11.32
N TYR A 558 -9.28 0.86 12.00
CA TYR A 558 -9.57 1.93 12.95
C TYR A 558 -8.75 3.20 12.69
N ASN A 559 -9.32 4.34 13.07
CA ASN A 559 -8.70 5.66 12.99
C ASN A 559 -7.92 5.90 14.28
N ASP A 560 -6.61 5.69 14.24
CA ASP A 560 -5.75 5.75 15.41
C ASP A 560 -5.30 7.19 15.69
N PRO A 561 -5.43 7.71 16.92
CA PRO A 561 -4.98 9.07 17.25
C PRO A 561 -3.52 9.32 16.90
N ALA A 562 -3.22 10.45 16.27
CA ALA A 562 -1.85 10.83 15.96
C ALA A 562 -1.01 10.91 17.24
N LEU A 563 0.23 10.44 17.12
CA LEU A 563 1.21 10.48 18.18
C LEU A 563 2.29 11.49 17.82
N ASP A 564 2.98 11.98 18.85
CA ASP A 564 4.17 12.79 18.65
C ASP A 564 5.21 12.05 17.79
N GLU A 565 6.00 12.79 17.03
CA GLU A 565 7.02 12.21 16.15
C GLU A 565 8.05 11.39 16.93
N GLU A 566 8.44 11.85 18.11
CA GLU A 566 9.39 11.17 19.00
C GLU A 566 8.73 10.02 19.80
N SER A 567 7.45 9.75 19.56
CA SER A 567 6.73 8.69 20.26
C SER A 567 7.40 7.35 20.04
N GLN A 568 7.83 6.76 21.15
CA GLN A 568 8.42 5.42 21.21
C GLN A 568 7.40 4.29 20.99
N ILE A 569 6.14 4.64 20.73
CA ILE A 569 5.00 3.74 20.57
C ILE A 569 4.36 4.05 19.21
N PRO A 570 4.18 3.03 18.33
CA PRO A 570 3.65 3.27 16.99
C PRO A 570 2.15 3.58 16.96
N LEU A 571 1.37 2.98 17.85
CA LEU A 571 -0.10 3.07 17.88
C LEU A 571 -0.61 3.57 19.24
N ALA A 572 -1.60 4.47 19.22
CA ALA A 572 -2.20 5.03 20.44
C ALA A 572 -3.29 4.09 21.00
N ALA A 573 -4.03 3.45 20.10
CA ALA A 573 -4.99 2.41 20.38
C ALA A 573 -4.54 1.07 19.81
N ASP A 574 -4.95 0.02 20.50
CA ASP A 574 -4.71 -1.35 20.12
C ASP A 574 -6.03 -2.11 20.16
N LEU A 575 -6.47 -2.56 18.99
CA LEU A 575 -7.74 -3.25 18.79
C LEU A 575 -7.51 -4.63 18.19
N ASP A 576 -7.85 -5.67 18.94
CA ASP A 576 -7.74 -7.05 18.49
C ASP A 576 -9.08 -7.57 17.93
N LEU A 577 -9.03 -8.11 16.72
CA LEU A 577 -10.12 -8.82 16.05
C LEU A 577 -9.96 -10.33 16.27
N VAL A 578 -11.00 -10.96 16.81
CA VAL A 578 -11.06 -12.42 16.94
C VAL A 578 -12.37 -12.95 16.38
N LEU A 579 -12.28 -14.04 15.63
CA LEU A 579 -13.43 -14.76 15.09
C LEU A 579 -13.56 -16.11 15.79
N GLU A 580 -14.68 -16.36 16.44
CA GLU A 580 -15.05 -17.64 17.07
C GLU A 580 -15.94 -18.44 16.09
N SER A 581 -15.53 -19.66 15.74
CA SER A 581 -16.34 -20.59 14.93
C SER A 581 -17.45 -21.27 15.73
N PRO A 582 -18.43 -21.92 15.07
CA PRO A 582 -19.42 -22.76 15.73
C PRO A 582 -18.80 -23.84 16.63
N SER A 583 -17.69 -24.46 16.20
CA SER A 583 -16.89 -25.43 16.96
C SER A 583 -16.02 -24.84 18.09
N LYS A 584 -16.09 -23.53 18.36
CA LYS A 584 -15.27 -22.81 19.35
C LYS A 584 -13.78 -22.74 19.01
N LYS A 585 -13.43 -22.85 17.73
CA LYS A 585 -12.09 -22.49 17.24
C LYS A 585 -11.99 -20.97 17.11
N PHE A 586 -10.88 -20.41 17.61
CA PHE A 586 -10.61 -18.98 17.54
C PHE A 586 -9.59 -18.69 16.44
N TYR A 587 -9.86 -17.65 15.66
CA TYR A 587 -8.99 -17.11 14.63
C TYR A 587 -8.68 -15.66 14.99
N PHE A 588 -7.42 -15.26 14.86
CA PHE A 588 -6.94 -13.93 15.26
C PHE A 588 -6.66 -13.08 14.03
N GLY A 589 -6.91 -11.77 14.12
CA GLY A 589 -6.52 -10.81 13.11
C GLY A 589 -5.04 -10.97 12.75
N ASN A 590 -4.74 -10.95 11.47
CA ASN A 590 -3.38 -11.11 10.94
C ASN A 590 -2.67 -12.40 11.41
N GLY A 591 -3.45 -13.39 11.85
CA GLY A 591 -3.00 -14.70 12.32
C GLY A 591 -2.56 -14.75 13.79
N LYS A 592 -2.49 -13.62 14.50
CA LYS A 592 -1.96 -13.53 15.87
C LYS A 592 -2.28 -12.17 16.52
N GLU A 593 -2.25 -12.11 17.84
CA GLU A 593 -2.27 -10.85 18.60
C GLU A 593 -1.05 -9.99 18.21
N GLU A 594 -1.26 -8.72 17.85
CA GLU A 594 -0.23 -7.81 17.33
C GLU A 594 -0.64 -6.33 17.52
N THR A 595 0.31 -5.36 17.49
CA THR A 595 0.00 -3.90 17.55
C THR A 595 0.85 -3.08 16.57
N HIS A 596 1.09 -3.65 15.41
CA HIS A 596 1.86 -3.06 14.32
C HIS A 596 0.94 -2.65 13.16
N SER A 597 -0.37 -2.76 13.29
CA SER A 597 -1.30 -2.41 12.25
C SER A 597 -2.55 -1.74 12.81
N THR A 598 -3.04 -0.72 12.09
CA THR A 598 -4.39 -0.18 12.28
C THR A 598 -5.46 -1.01 11.56
N VAL A 599 -5.05 -2.15 11.01
CA VAL A 599 -5.87 -3.07 10.22
C VAL A 599 -5.65 -4.50 10.67
N GLU A 600 -6.74 -5.16 11.02
CA GLU A 600 -6.74 -6.59 11.32
C GLU A 600 -7.65 -7.35 10.37
N SER A 601 -7.12 -8.41 9.74
CA SER A 601 -7.90 -9.24 8.82
C SER A 601 -7.77 -10.72 9.15
N ILE A 602 -8.90 -11.43 9.10
CA ILE A 602 -9.02 -12.87 9.27
C ILE A 602 -9.59 -13.44 7.99
N THR A 603 -8.98 -14.49 7.44
CA THR A 603 -9.55 -15.28 6.35
C THR A 603 -9.59 -16.76 6.75
N ILE A 604 -10.77 -17.36 6.73
CA ILE A 604 -10.97 -18.80 6.89
C ILE A 604 -11.23 -19.39 5.50
N PRO A 605 -10.35 -20.27 5.00
CA PRO A 605 -10.55 -20.95 3.72
C PRO A 605 -11.87 -21.71 3.64
N ALA A 606 -12.49 -21.75 2.46
CA ALA A 606 -13.82 -22.34 2.27
C ALA A 606 -13.93 -23.74 2.87
N ASN A 607 -12.95 -24.61 2.58
CA ASN A 607 -12.90 -25.99 3.08
C ASN A 607 -12.87 -26.12 4.61
N GLU A 608 -12.47 -25.07 5.34
CA GLU A 608 -12.45 -25.00 6.81
C GLU A 608 -13.69 -24.34 7.43
N THR A 609 -14.60 -23.81 6.62
CA THR A 609 -15.82 -23.15 7.15
C THR A 609 -16.83 -24.15 7.68
N GLU A 610 -17.65 -23.71 8.63
CA GLU A 610 -18.65 -24.49 9.35
C GLU A 610 -20.03 -23.84 9.25
N GLU A 611 -21.10 -24.63 9.35
CA GLU A 611 -22.45 -24.09 9.40
C GLU A 611 -22.75 -23.64 10.84
N GLY A 612 -23.41 -22.49 11.00
CA GLY A 612 -23.82 -22.00 12.32
C GLY A 612 -23.40 -20.57 12.59
N PHE A 613 -23.43 -20.20 13.87
CA PHE A 613 -23.11 -18.85 14.31
C PHE A 613 -21.61 -18.68 14.50
N TYR A 614 -21.04 -17.78 13.72
CA TYR A 614 -19.74 -17.19 13.99
C TYR A 614 -19.93 -15.96 14.86
N LYS A 615 -19.03 -15.77 15.84
CA LYS A 615 -19.00 -14.55 16.64
C LYS A 615 -17.77 -13.74 16.31
N ILE A 616 -17.98 -12.45 16.10
CA ILE A 616 -16.95 -11.47 15.80
C ILE A 616 -16.69 -10.70 17.09
N HIS A 617 -15.49 -10.83 17.62
CA HIS A 617 -15.04 -10.17 18.84
C HIS A 617 -14.10 -9.04 18.46
N ILE A 618 -14.32 -7.87 19.05
CA ILE A 618 -13.38 -6.75 19.02
C ILE A 618 -12.99 -6.49 20.47
N PHE A 619 -11.72 -6.64 20.77
CA PHE A 619 -11.15 -6.30 22.06
C PHE A 619 -10.38 -4.99 21.93
N SER A 620 -10.37 -4.22 23.01
CA SER A 620 -9.60 -3.01 23.09
C SER A 620 -8.85 -2.93 24.40
N ASN A 621 -7.60 -2.48 24.31
CA ASN A 621 -6.72 -2.37 25.46
C ASN A 621 -6.80 -0.97 26.05
N ASN A 622 -5.92 -0.69 27.02
CA ASN A 622 -5.82 0.67 27.55
C ASN A 622 -5.17 1.57 26.51
N MET A 623 -5.95 2.50 25.96
CA MET A 623 -5.48 3.44 24.95
C MET A 623 -4.66 4.57 25.58
N LEU A 624 -3.74 5.15 24.79
CA LEU A 624 -2.96 6.32 25.16
C LEU A 624 -3.70 7.58 24.74
N PHE A 625 -3.74 8.59 25.62
CA PHE A 625 -4.30 9.92 25.38
C PHE A 625 -5.80 10.01 25.05
N VAL A 626 -6.46 8.90 24.74
CA VAL A 626 -7.89 8.82 24.42
C VAL A 626 -8.60 7.71 25.19
N ASN A 627 -9.92 7.81 25.32
CA ASN A 627 -10.77 6.79 25.95
C ASN A 627 -11.53 5.92 24.94
N SER A 628 -11.46 6.24 23.65
CA SER A 628 -12.14 5.50 22.58
C SER A 628 -11.57 5.86 21.21
N VAL A 629 -11.69 4.95 20.24
CA VAL A 629 -11.38 5.21 18.83
C VAL A 629 -12.55 4.85 17.92
N ARG A 630 -12.57 5.43 16.71
CA ARG A 630 -13.56 5.11 15.68
C ARG A 630 -13.02 4.00 14.78
N ALA A 631 -13.89 3.06 14.39
CA ALA A 631 -13.52 1.95 13.53
C ALA A 631 -14.60 1.63 12.49
N ALA A 632 -14.22 0.85 11.50
CA ALA A 632 -15.10 0.21 10.53
C ALA A 632 -14.75 -1.28 10.44
N ILE A 633 -15.75 -2.12 10.22
CA ILE A 633 -15.54 -3.57 10.07
C ILE A 633 -16.45 -4.15 9.01
N ILE A 634 -15.92 -5.09 8.23
CA ILE A 634 -16.64 -5.87 7.22
C ILE A 634 -16.47 -7.35 7.53
N PHE A 635 -17.56 -8.10 7.42
CA PHE A 635 -17.59 -9.56 7.49
C PHE A 635 -18.24 -10.12 6.23
N SER A 636 -17.61 -11.08 5.55
CA SER A 636 -18.15 -11.76 4.37
C SER A 636 -18.16 -13.28 4.54
N GLY A 637 -19.11 -13.94 3.88
CA GLY A 637 -19.27 -15.39 3.91
C GLY A 637 -20.49 -15.86 3.11
N GLU A 638 -20.84 -17.14 3.26
CA GLU A 638 -21.96 -17.76 2.53
C GLU A 638 -23.29 -17.56 3.28
N PHE A 639 -23.88 -16.37 3.09
CA PHE A 639 -25.23 -16.02 3.55
C PHE A 639 -25.89 -15.06 2.56
N ASN A 640 -27.22 -14.90 2.65
CA ASN A 640 -27.96 -14.04 1.72
C ASN A 640 -27.55 -12.57 1.87
N HIS A 641 -26.80 -12.03 0.91
CA HIS A 641 -26.42 -10.62 0.86
C HIS A 641 -27.63 -9.69 1.04
N PHE A 642 -28.75 -10.04 0.40
CA PHE A 642 -29.93 -9.19 0.25
C PHE A 642 -30.97 -9.27 1.39
N ASN A 643 -30.72 -9.99 2.50
CA ASN A 643 -31.63 -9.98 3.67
C ASN A 643 -31.69 -8.61 4.41
N ASP A 644 -32.64 -8.39 5.31
CA ASP A 644 -32.85 -7.06 5.93
C ASP A 644 -31.73 -6.60 6.88
N GLU A 645 -30.95 -7.52 7.45
CA GLU A 645 -29.85 -7.21 8.37
C GLU A 645 -28.59 -6.83 7.60
N LYS A 646 -28.47 -5.63 7.04
CA LYS A 646 -27.27 -5.21 6.27
C LYS A 646 -26.05 -4.86 7.11
N PHE A 647 -26.30 -4.40 8.33
CA PHE A 647 -25.28 -3.86 9.21
C PHE A 647 -24.91 -4.84 10.30
N LEU A 648 -23.63 -4.84 10.66
CA LEU A 648 -23.17 -5.50 11.88
C LEU A 648 -23.72 -4.74 13.09
N VAL A 649 -24.22 -5.48 14.08
CA VAL A 649 -24.64 -4.91 15.36
C VAL A 649 -23.74 -5.47 16.45
N PHE A 650 -22.96 -4.61 17.07
CA PHE A 650 -22.07 -4.97 18.16
C PHE A 650 -22.72 -4.65 19.51
N THR A 651 -22.59 -5.59 20.44
CA THR A 651 -23.00 -5.42 21.84
C THR A 651 -21.77 -5.44 22.72
N LYS A 652 -21.69 -4.50 23.67
CA LYS A 652 -20.61 -4.46 24.65
C LYS A 652 -20.79 -5.63 25.62
N PHE A 653 -19.82 -6.56 25.64
CA PHE A 653 -19.88 -7.74 26.47
C PHE A 653 -19.52 -7.38 27.92
N PRO A 654 -20.29 -7.85 28.93
CA PRO A 654 -19.98 -7.60 30.33
C PRO A 654 -18.61 -8.20 30.65
N SER A 655 -17.69 -7.37 31.12
CA SER A 655 -16.32 -7.79 31.33
C SER A 655 -16.27 -8.95 32.35
N GLN A 656 -15.96 -10.19 31.93
CA GLN A 656 -16.03 -11.34 32.86
C GLN A 656 -14.73 -12.14 33.09
N ASN A 657 -13.73 -12.18 32.20
CA ASN A 657 -12.58 -13.07 32.41
C ASN A 657 -11.25 -12.34 32.50
N ARG A 658 -10.68 -12.30 33.71
CA ARG A 658 -9.26 -11.96 33.92
C ARG A 658 -8.44 -13.24 33.79
N CYS A 659 -7.38 -13.21 32.99
CA CYS A 659 -6.38 -14.28 32.94
C CYS A 659 -5.79 -14.52 34.32
N LYS A 660 -5.37 -15.75 34.56
CA LYS A 660 -4.59 -16.11 35.75
C LYS A 660 -3.12 -16.12 35.35
N TYR A 661 -2.27 -15.48 36.15
CA TYR A 661 -0.81 -15.52 35.96
C TYR A 661 -0.32 -16.97 35.89
N PRO A 662 0.63 -17.34 35.00
CA PRO A 662 1.41 -16.52 34.07
C PRO A 662 0.81 -16.38 32.66
N SER A 663 -0.48 -16.70 32.47
CA SER A 663 -1.14 -16.59 31.17
C SER A 663 -1.56 -15.15 30.87
N THR A 664 -1.40 -14.73 29.62
CA THR A 664 -1.68 -13.39 29.07
C THR A 664 -2.31 -13.49 27.66
N GLY A 665 -2.59 -12.36 27.03
CA GLY A 665 -3.16 -12.25 25.69
C GLY A 665 -4.68 -12.35 25.61
N VAL A 666 -5.22 -12.14 24.42
CA VAL A 666 -6.66 -12.20 24.11
C VAL A 666 -7.21 -13.62 24.29
N LEU A 667 -7.98 -13.84 25.36
CA LEU A 667 -8.48 -15.17 25.81
C LEU A 667 -7.46 -16.01 26.60
N CYS A 668 -6.41 -15.41 27.16
CA CYS A 668 -5.49 -16.06 28.11
C CYS A 668 -4.71 -17.28 27.56
N GLN A 669 -4.47 -17.28 26.27
CA GLN A 669 -3.84 -18.34 25.49
C GLN A 669 -2.31 -18.27 25.47
N ILE A 670 -1.72 -17.13 25.86
CA ILE A 670 -0.27 -16.93 25.82
C ILE A 670 0.33 -17.24 27.17
N ASN A 671 1.09 -18.34 27.27
CA ASN A 671 1.88 -18.64 28.47
C ASN A 671 3.22 -17.90 28.43
N SER A 672 3.44 -17.00 29.39
CA SER A 672 4.71 -16.27 29.50
C SER A 672 5.79 -17.07 30.23
N THR A 673 7.04 -16.95 29.79
CA THR A 673 8.20 -17.55 30.48
C THR A 673 8.67 -16.61 31.58
N VAL A 674 8.61 -17.06 32.84
CA VAL A 674 8.94 -16.20 33.99
C VAL A 674 10.46 -16.13 34.19
N ILE A 675 11.02 -14.92 34.20
CA ILE A 675 12.45 -14.67 34.51
C ILE A 675 12.56 -13.91 35.83
N ARG A 676 13.54 -14.28 36.65
CA ARG A 676 13.90 -13.61 37.91
C ARG A 676 15.16 -12.77 37.72
N SER A 677 15.37 -11.78 38.60
CA SER A 677 16.59 -10.94 38.60
C SER A 677 17.86 -11.81 38.55
N ASN A 678 18.84 -11.41 37.75
CA ASN A 678 20.16 -12.06 37.59
C ASN A 678 20.11 -13.49 37.01
N GLN A 679 19.01 -13.86 36.33
CA GLN A 679 18.90 -15.12 35.61
C GLN A 679 19.11 -14.89 34.11
N ASN A 680 20.00 -15.68 33.49
CA ASN A 680 20.16 -15.70 32.04
C ASN A 680 19.17 -16.70 31.43
N VAL A 681 18.49 -16.29 30.37
CA VAL A 681 17.55 -17.16 29.64
C VAL A 681 17.85 -17.09 28.15
N SER A 682 18.11 -18.26 27.56
CA SER A 682 18.22 -18.43 26.11
C SER A 682 16.85 -18.77 25.52
N LEU A 683 16.46 -18.06 24.48
CA LEU A 683 15.20 -18.24 23.78
C LEU A 683 15.46 -18.42 22.29
N ASN A 684 14.83 -19.45 21.73
CA ASN A 684 14.71 -19.56 20.28
C ASN A 684 13.49 -18.75 19.84
N VAL A 685 13.73 -17.68 19.10
CA VAL A 685 12.69 -16.84 18.52
C VAL A 685 12.68 -17.12 17.02
N SER A 686 11.51 -17.46 16.47
CA SER A 686 11.35 -17.69 15.04
C SER A 686 10.72 -16.47 14.38
N ALA A 687 11.04 -16.24 13.11
CA ALA A 687 10.27 -15.35 12.25
C ALA A 687 8.78 -15.61 12.46
N SER A 688 7.99 -14.53 12.59
CA SER A 688 6.54 -14.54 12.75
C SER A 688 5.95 -15.04 14.07
N ASN A 689 6.72 -15.56 15.04
CA ASN A 689 6.19 -16.00 16.35
C ASN A 689 6.59 -15.06 17.50
N TRP A 690 5.62 -14.77 18.37
CA TRP A 690 5.83 -14.09 19.64
C TRP A 690 6.46 -15.00 20.68
N LYS A 691 7.45 -14.49 21.42
CA LYS A 691 7.91 -15.09 22.68
C LYS A 691 7.81 -14.04 23.78
N TYR A 692 6.94 -14.29 24.75
CA TYR A 692 6.77 -13.41 25.90
C TYR A 692 7.61 -13.89 27.07
N LEU A 693 8.47 -13.02 27.57
CA LEU A 693 9.09 -13.13 28.89
C LEU A 693 8.23 -12.37 29.90
N SER A 694 7.89 -13.00 31.01
CA SER A 694 7.31 -12.30 32.15
C SER A 694 8.43 -12.02 33.14
N LEU A 695 8.69 -10.75 33.40
CA LEU A 695 9.63 -10.36 34.44
C LEU A 695 8.89 -10.15 35.75
N LYS A 696 9.08 -11.10 36.66
CA LYS A 696 8.73 -10.82 38.05
C LYS A 696 9.81 -9.93 38.64
N LEU A 697 9.71 -8.63 38.41
CA LEU A 697 10.64 -7.66 38.96
C LEU A 697 10.46 -7.55 40.49
N PRO A 698 11.55 -7.51 41.27
CA PRO A 698 11.50 -6.95 42.61
C PRO A 698 11.14 -5.45 42.53
N LYS A 699 10.62 -4.87 43.61
CA LYS A 699 10.49 -3.40 43.69
C LYS A 699 11.88 -2.78 43.47
N PHE A 700 12.02 -1.91 42.47
CA PHE A 700 13.28 -1.25 42.11
C PHE A 700 13.11 0.27 42.14
N ASN A 701 14.16 1.00 42.55
CA ASN A 701 14.08 2.45 42.70
C ASN A 701 14.51 3.25 41.46
N ASN A 702 15.54 2.80 40.74
CA ASN A 702 16.18 3.63 39.69
C ASN A 702 15.99 3.09 38.27
N SER A 703 16.64 1.96 37.92
CA SER A 703 16.62 1.47 36.53
C SER A 703 16.80 -0.04 36.40
N ILE A 704 16.37 -0.58 35.25
CA ILE A 704 16.62 -1.97 34.85
C ILE A 704 17.40 -1.94 33.54
N ILE A 705 18.47 -2.74 33.48
CA ILE A 705 19.20 -3.01 32.25
C ILE A 705 18.81 -4.39 31.75
N LEU A 706 18.37 -4.44 30.49
CA LEU A 706 18.16 -5.66 29.73
C LEU A 706 19.28 -5.79 28.71
N ASN A 707 20.06 -6.85 28.82
CA ASN A 707 21.10 -7.16 27.84
C ASN A 707 20.57 -8.25 26.92
N ILE A 708 20.60 -7.96 25.62
CA ILE A 708 20.07 -8.83 24.60
C ILE A 708 21.17 -9.13 23.60
N GLU A 709 21.62 -10.37 23.61
CA GLU A 709 22.65 -10.87 22.72
C GLU A 709 22.05 -11.78 21.66
N LYS A 710 22.40 -11.50 20.41
CA LYS A 710 22.06 -12.32 19.26
C LYS A 710 23.14 -13.38 19.07
N SER A 711 22.77 -14.64 18.88
CA SER A 711 23.77 -15.72 18.77
C SER A 711 24.53 -15.77 17.43
N GLU A 712 23.99 -15.18 16.36
CA GLU A 712 24.59 -15.22 15.00
C GLU A 712 24.36 -13.92 14.23
N GLU A 713 25.30 -13.55 13.34
CA GLU A 713 25.11 -12.50 12.33
C GLU A 713 24.00 -12.94 11.36
N SER A 714 22.83 -12.32 11.46
CA SER A 714 21.77 -12.50 10.48
C SER A 714 21.13 -11.16 10.15
N ASP A 715 20.63 -10.97 8.92
CA ASP A 715 19.91 -9.76 8.47
C ASP A 715 18.51 -9.62 9.09
N GLN A 716 18.31 -10.15 10.30
CA GLN A 716 17.05 -10.09 11.03
C GLN A 716 17.05 -8.93 12.00
N VAL A 717 15.94 -8.18 11.99
CA VAL A 717 15.70 -7.10 12.93
C VAL A 717 14.93 -7.66 14.12
N LEU A 718 15.46 -7.44 15.32
CA LEU A 718 14.73 -7.73 16.55
C LEU A 718 13.87 -6.52 16.90
N ALA A 719 12.59 -6.75 17.18
CA ALA A 719 11.73 -5.80 17.83
C ALA A 719 11.50 -6.25 19.27
N LEU A 720 11.41 -5.28 20.16
CA LEU A 720 11.23 -5.51 21.58
C LEU A 720 9.94 -4.85 21.99
N GLU A 721 9.26 -5.46 22.96
CA GLU A 721 8.06 -4.90 23.54
C GLU A 721 8.19 -4.95 25.06
N LEU A 722 8.20 -3.78 25.70
CA LEU A 722 8.10 -3.67 27.15
C LEU A 722 6.65 -3.33 27.52
N SER A 723 6.04 -4.06 28.47
CA SER A 723 4.65 -3.84 28.89
C SER A 723 4.38 -4.07 30.38
N PHE A 724 3.69 -3.13 31.04
CA PHE A 724 3.45 -3.14 32.49
C PHE A 724 1.98 -3.42 32.82
N LYS A 725 1.58 -4.62 33.33
CA LYS A 725 0.27 -4.86 34.01
C LYS A 725 -0.02 -6.30 34.49
N LYS A 726 -1.06 -6.48 35.34
CA LYS A 726 -1.63 -7.76 35.84
C LYS A 726 -1.93 -8.77 34.73
N PRO A 727 -2.00 -10.09 35.03
CA PRO A 727 -2.45 -11.10 34.07
C PRO A 727 -3.83 -10.69 33.56
N PHE A 728 -3.91 -10.51 32.24
CA PHE A 728 -4.75 -9.48 31.64
C PHE A 728 -6.24 -9.83 31.53
N LYS A 729 -7.06 -8.80 31.34
CA LYS A 729 -8.40 -8.96 30.74
C LYS A 729 -8.29 -8.85 29.21
N TYR A 730 -7.52 -7.90 28.65
CA TYR A 730 -7.13 -7.73 27.24
C TYR A 730 -5.85 -6.85 27.19
N GLY A 731 -4.89 -7.16 26.31
CA GLY A 731 -3.46 -6.76 26.15
C GLY A 731 -2.85 -5.43 26.66
N GLY A 732 -1.54 -5.30 26.42
CA GLY A 732 -0.59 -4.43 27.13
C GLY A 732 -0.24 -3.08 26.47
N GLN A 733 0.44 -2.19 27.21
CA GLN A 733 0.98 -0.93 26.66
C GLN A 733 2.46 -1.09 26.31
N ARG A 734 2.84 -0.77 25.07
CA ARG A 734 4.18 -1.01 24.52
C ARG A 734 5.16 0.11 24.87
N LEU A 735 6.42 -0.24 25.06
CA LEU A 735 7.54 0.68 25.21
C LEU A 735 8.68 0.14 24.33
N ASN A 736 8.98 0.89 23.26
CA ASN A 736 10.19 0.87 22.43
C ASN A 736 10.46 -0.25 21.43
N TYR A 737 10.60 0.14 20.16
CA TYR A 737 11.29 -0.60 19.12
C TYR A 737 12.81 -0.37 19.21
N PHE A 738 13.63 -1.41 19.21
CA PHE A 738 15.08 -1.28 19.16
C PHE A 738 15.63 -2.06 17.98
N HIS A 739 16.18 -1.37 16.98
CA HIS A 739 16.85 -2.03 15.86
C HIS A 739 18.18 -2.64 16.33
N VAL A 740 18.21 -3.95 16.57
CA VAL A 740 19.44 -4.65 16.99
C VAL A 740 20.28 -5.02 15.76
N THR A 741 21.16 -4.12 15.35
CA THR A 741 22.21 -4.39 14.36
C THR A 741 23.52 -4.75 15.03
N ASN A 742 23.68 -6.06 15.27
CA ASN A 742 24.91 -6.75 15.71
C ASN A 742 25.47 -6.37 17.10
N GLN A 743 25.77 -7.41 17.89
CA GLN A 743 26.67 -7.42 19.07
C GLN A 743 26.20 -6.83 20.42
N THR A 744 25.00 -7.16 20.88
CA THR A 744 24.46 -6.81 22.23
C THR A 744 23.78 -5.46 22.24
N THR A 745 22.50 -5.45 22.62
CA THR A 745 21.75 -4.21 22.86
C THR A 745 21.40 -4.12 24.33
N GLU A 746 21.84 -3.02 24.97
CA GLU A 746 21.45 -2.68 26.32
C GLU A 746 20.21 -1.78 26.28
N ILE A 747 19.15 -2.18 26.99
CA ILE A 747 17.95 -1.36 27.14
C ILE A 747 17.88 -0.89 28.58
N ASN A 748 17.96 0.43 28.77
CA ASN A 748 17.85 1.05 30.08
C ASN A 748 16.41 1.56 30.31
N VAL A 749 15.68 0.88 31.19
CA VAL A 749 14.33 1.27 31.60
C VAL A 749 14.40 2.06 32.91
N LYS A 750 14.24 3.39 32.84
CA LYS A 750 14.24 4.28 34.01
C LYS A 750 12.86 4.37 34.67
N ARG A 751 12.80 4.45 36.01
CA ARG A 751 11.55 4.65 36.76
C ARG A 751 10.79 5.93 36.37
N SER A 752 11.49 6.98 35.99
CA SER A 752 10.88 8.24 35.52
C SER A 752 10.01 8.04 34.27
N SER A 753 10.36 7.09 33.41
CA SER A 753 9.59 6.73 32.21
C SER A 753 8.31 5.96 32.55
N LEU A 754 8.09 5.62 33.83
CA LEU A 754 6.99 4.77 34.32
C LEU A 754 5.98 5.53 35.19
N LYS A 755 6.02 6.86 35.22
CA LYS A 755 5.20 7.70 36.14
C LYS A 755 3.68 7.46 36.06
N ASN A 756 3.16 6.98 34.93
CA ASN A 756 1.73 6.70 34.73
C ASN A 756 1.32 5.25 35.05
N PHE A 757 2.23 4.41 35.54
CA PHE A 757 2.01 2.98 35.76
C PHE A 757 2.06 2.61 37.26
N SER A 758 1.09 1.82 37.74
CA SER A 758 1.11 1.26 39.10
C SER A 758 2.19 0.17 39.22
N ILE A 759 3.18 0.41 40.09
CA ILE A 759 4.36 -0.45 40.34
C ILE A 759 4.00 -1.73 41.12
N ASP A 760 2.74 -1.91 41.53
CA ASP A 760 2.30 -3.07 42.32
C ASP A 760 2.11 -4.36 41.49
N ASN A 761 2.45 -4.35 40.19
CA ASN A 761 2.21 -5.46 39.27
C ASN A 761 3.51 -5.97 38.61
N PRO A 762 3.59 -7.27 38.25
CA PRO A 762 4.72 -7.79 37.49
C PRO A 762 4.86 -7.10 36.12
N LEU A 763 6.11 -6.87 35.67
CA LEU A 763 6.44 -6.36 34.35
C LEU A 763 6.46 -7.52 33.35
N PHE A 764 5.93 -7.32 32.15
CA PHE A 764 6.03 -8.27 31.06
C PHE A 764 6.93 -7.68 29.96
N ILE A 765 7.81 -8.50 29.39
CA ILE A 765 8.66 -8.13 28.26
C ILE A 765 8.41 -9.13 27.13
N GLY A 766 7.74 -8.67 26.08
CA GLY A 766 7.62 -9.38 24.82
C GLY A 766 8.87 -9.22 23.96
N PHE A 767 9.28 -10.30 23.29
CA PHE A 767 10.29 -10.27 22.24
C PHE A 767 9.61 -10.66 20.93
N TYR A 768 9.82 -9.85 19.89
CA TYR A 768 9.26 -10.08 18.58
C TYR A 768 10.33 -9.92 17.48
N LEU A 769 10.62 -10.96 16.70
CA LEU A 769 11.53 -10.81 15.57
C LEU A 769 10.78 -10.31 14.33
N ILE A 770 11.24 -9.20 13.78
CA ILE A 770 10.84 -8.70 12.45
C ILE A 770 11.92 -9.13 11.45
N GLY A 771 11.73 -10.31 10.85
CA GLY A 771 12.70 -10.82 9.88
C GLY A 771 12.33 -12.17 9.28
N TYR A 772 13.07 -12.55 8.23
CA TYR A 772 12.88 -13.79 7.48
C TYR A 772 13.89 -14.86 7.96
N GLY A 773 13.67 -15.42 9.16
CA GLY A 773 14.37 -16.61 9.66
C GLY A 773 14.25 -16.81 11.17
N ASN A 774 14.83 -17.90 11.68
CA ASN A 774 14.93 -18.13 13.12
C ASN A 774 16.21 -17.48 13.66
N CYS A 775 16.18 -17.04 14.92
CA CYS A 775 17.36 -16.57 15.62
C CYS A 775 17.29 -16.97 17.10
N GLN A 776 18.43 -17.33 17.68
CA GLN A 776 18.54 -17.56 19.10
C GLN A 776 19.00 -16.27 19.79
N ILE A 777 18.27 -15.90 20.83
CA ILE A 777 18.49 -14.69 21.62
C ILE A 777 18.82 -15.11 23.04
N ASN A 778 19.90 -14.56 23.58
CA ASN A 778 20.22 -14.65 24.99
C ASN A 778 19.80 -13.34 25.66
N ALA A 779 18.89 -13.42 26.62
CA ALA A 779 18.46 -12.28 27.41
C ALA A 779 18.98 -12.42 28.84
N SER A 780 19.57 -11.36 29.38
CA SER A 780 19.91 -11.25 30.80
C SER A 780 19.42 -9.92 31.37
N ILE A 781 19.15 -9.91 32.68
CA ILE A 781 18.56 -8.76 33.37
C ILE A 781 19.43 -8.40 34.55
N GLN A 782 19.81 -7.13 34.60
CA GLN A 782 20.48 -6.52 35.72
C GLN A 782 19.59 -5.41 36.31
N VAL A 783 19.23 -5.55 37.59
CA VAL A 783 18.48 -4.51 38.31
C VAL A 783 19.49 -3.56 38.95
N LEU A 784 19.47 -2.29 38.56
CA LEU A 784 20.32 -1.25 39.14
C LEU A 784 19.54 -0.46 40.19
N GLY A 785 19.97 -0.61 41.46
CA GLY A 785 19.55 0.24 42.58
C GLY A 785 18.56 -0.41 43.55
N ILE A 786 19.11 -1.12 44.54
CA ILE A 786 18.83 -0.78 45.95
C ILE A 786 19.90 0.25 46.30
N GLU A 787 19.68 1.53 45.98
CA GLU A 787 20.38 2.53 46.76
C GLU A 787 19.78 2.41 48.16
N LYS A 788 20.58 1.91 49.12
CA LYS A 788 20.36 2.31 50.51
C LYS A 788 20.21 3.82 50.44
N GLU A 789 19.08 4.36 50.87
CA GLU A 789 19.03 5.76 51.27
C GLU A 789 20.21 5.96 52.22
N LEU A 790 21.30 6.54 51.71
CA LEU A 790 22.29 7.17 52.54
C LEU A 790 21.53 8.33 53.15
N ILE A 791 20.94 8.07 54.32
CA ILE A 791 20.53 9.13 55.24
C ILE A 791 21.80 9.93 55.46
N HIS A 792 21.94 11.02 54.72
CA HIS A 792 23.04 11.95 54.88
C HIS A 792 22.96 12.45 56.34
N PRO A 793 24.04 12.43 57.13
CA PRO A 793 23.99 12.83 58.56
C PRO A 793 23.41 14.23 58.77
N SER A 794 23.43 15.08 57.74
CA SER A 794 22.80 16.40 57.70
C SER A 794 21.27 16.39 57.87
N TYR A 795 20.56 15.33 57.48
CA TYR A 795 19.10 15.24 57.62
C TYR A 795 18.62 14.87 59.04
N ILE A 796 19.51 14.34 59.89
CA ILE A 796 19.24 14.11 61.32
C ILE A 796 19.62 15.35 62.16
N ILE A 797 20.59 16.14 61.70
CA ILE A 797 21.08 17.33 62.43
C ILE A 797 20.07 18.49 62.35
N VAL A 798 19.41 18.71 61.20
CA VAL A 798 18.47 19.84 61.03
C VAL A 798 17.23 19.73 61.95
N PRO A 799 16.56 18.57 62.09
CA PRO A 799 15.45 18.43 63.04
C PRO A 799 15.91 18.60 64.50
N ILE A 800 17.12 18.12 64.85
CA ILE A 800 17.65 18.23 66.22
C ILE A 800 17.99 19.70 66.55
N ILE A 801 18.58 20.45 65.62
CA ILE A 801 18.83 21.89 65.79
C ILE A 801 17.52 22.66 65.87
N ILE A 802 16.52 22.33 65.03
CA ILE A 802 15.20 22.96 65.08
C ILE A 802 14.49 22.68 66.41
N ILE A 803 14.60 21.47 66.96
CA ILE A 803 14.08 21.14 68.29
C ILE A 803 14.81 21.89 69.40
N ILE A 804 16.15 22.00 69.33
CA ILE A 804 16.94 22.76 70.32
C ILE A 804 16.60 24.25 70.26
N VAL A 805 16.44 24.82 69.06
CA VAL A 805 16.04 26.22 68.85
C VAL A 805 14.60 26.46 69.30
N LEU A 806 13.67 25.55 69.02
CA LEU A 806 12.28 25.63 69.52
C LEU A 806 12.21 25.54 71.05
N VAL A 807 12.99 24.65 71.67
CA VAL A 807 13.08 24.56 73.14
C VAL A 807 13.68 25.85 73.72
N PHE A 808 14.64 26.47 73.05
CA PHE A 808 15.25 27.75 73.47
C PHE A 808 14.30 28.96 73.28
N ILE A 809 13.51 28.97 72.20
CA ILE A 809 12.50 30.00 71.92
C ILE A 809 11.30 29.88 72.87
N ILE A 810 10.88 28.66 73.19
CA ILE A 810 9.81 28.43 74.19
C ILE A 810 10.29 28.84 75.59
N ARG A 811 11.58 28.67 75.92
CA ARG A 811 12.14 29.11 77.21
C ARG A 811 12.33 30.63 77.32
N THR A 812 12.46 31.36 76.21
CA THR A 812 12.69 32.81 76.19
C THR A 812 11.43 33.65 75.95
N ARG A 813 10.32 33.04 75.49
CA ARG A 813 9.01 33.73 75.30
C ARG A 813 8.18 33.96 76.57
N SER A 814 8.72 33.73 77.77
CA SER A 814 8.07 34.06 79.05
C SER A 814 8.43 35.45 79.62
N MET A 815 9.03 36.34 78.84
CA MET A 815 9.21 37.75 79.24
C MET A 815 8.50 38.70 78.28
N ASN A 816 7.52 39.41 78.83
CA ASN A 816 6.75 40.50 78.23
C ASN A 816 7.66 41.60 77.65
N ILE A 817 7.17 42.31 76.63
CA ILE A 817 6.99 43.78 76.58
C ILE A 817 6.41 44.19 75.21
N SER A 818 5.68 45.31 75.22
CA SER A 818 4.63 45.79 74.32
C SER A 818 5.05 46.94 73.38
N VAL A 819 4.27 47.12 72.28
CA VAL A 819 3.92 48.39 71.56
C VAL A 819 5.04 48.93 70.61
N GLU A 820 4.85 49.46 69.37
CA GLU A 820 3.78 50.23 68.70
C GLU A 820 3.87 50.16 67.14
N GLN A 821 2.83 50.65 66.45
CA GLN A 821 2.55 50.65 64.99
C GLN A 821 3.30 51.72 64.15
N LYS A 822 3.51 51.47 62.83
CA LYS A 822 2.83 52.20 61.72
C LYS A 822 3.19 51.72 60.30
N ASN A 823 2.19 51.82 59.42
CA ASN A 823 2.12 51.47 57.99
C ASN A 823 2.90 52.45 57.09
N ASP A 824 3.29 52.04 55.86
CA ASP A 824 2.54 52.34 54.63
C ASP A 824 3.25 51.95 53.30
N LEU A 825 2.41 51.42 52.39
CA LEU A 825 2.32 51.60 50.92
C LEU A 825 3.43 51.13 49.94
N GLU A 826 3.15 49.95 49.35
CA GLU A 826 2.92 49.63 47.92
C GLU A 826 3.83 50.10 46.75
N PRO A 827 3.85 49.31 45.64
CA PRO A 827 5.03 49.07 44.78
C PRO A 827 4.80 49.50 43.31
N LEU A 828 5.73 49.17 42.39
CA LEU A 828 5.43 48.51 41.09
C LEU A 828 6.63 48.52 40.09
N ILE A 829 6.75 47.39 39.36
CA ILE A 829 7.11 47.23 37.93
C ILE A 829 8.59 47.43 37.50
N THR A 830 9.26 46.64 36.63
CA THR A 830 9.03 45.40 35.86
C THR A 830 10.37 44.86 35.32
N ALA A 831 10.36 43.57 34.95
CA ALA A 831 11.13 42.84 33.93
C ALA A 831 12.24 43.54 33.12
N ASP A 832 13.41 42.90 32.96
CA ASP A 832 13.72 42.12 31.74
C ASP A 832 15.10 41.42 31.76
N THR A 833 15.07 40.20 31.22
CA THR A 833 16.06 39.42 30.42
C THR A 833 17.57 39.37 30.73
N MET A 834 18.02 38.11 30.93
CA MET A 834 19.12 37.35 30.29
C MET A 834 20.55 37.94 30.13
N SER A 835 21.52 37.22 30.71
CA SER A 835 22.76 36.70 30.08
C SER A 835 23.55 35.90 31.15
N GLU A 836 23.78 34.58 30.97
CA GLU A 836 25.11 33.95 30.68
C GLU A 836 26.19 34.30 31.73
N GLU A 837 26.96 33.40 32.36
CA GLU A 837 27.37 32.02 32.11
C GLU A 837 28.05 31.49 33.41
N ILE A 838 27.99 30.18 33.64
CA ILE A 838 29.06 29.31 34.21
C ILE A 838 29.69 29.70 35.57
N SER A 839 29.33 28.97 36.64
CA SER A 839 30.22 28.01 37.34
C SER A 839 29.66 27.61 38.72
N THR A 840 29.29 26.34 38.87
CA THR A 840 29.61 25.36 39.94
C THR A 840 28.47 24.41 40.24
#